data_AF-A0A5N5W4W3-F1
#
_entry.id   AF-A0A5N5W4W3-F1
#
_cell.length_a   1.000
_cell.length_b   1.000
_cell.length_c   1.000
_cell.angle_alpha   90.00
_cell.angle_beta   90.00
_cell.angle_gamma   90.00
#
_symmetry.space_group_name_H-M   'P 1'
#
loop_
_entity.id
_entity.type
_entity.pdbx_description
1 polymer ?
#
loop_
_entity_poly.entity_id
_entity_poly.type
_entity_poly.pdbx_seq_one_letter_code
_entity_poly.pdbx_strand_id
1 'polypeptide(L)'
;PEQVATVVAEAEARGHRARLIDVDYASHGPQVDEIADLLADRLSGIEPQSTDIAFYSTVTAGRIDTRTLTSDYWITNLRQQVRFADTVEALLADGYRVFVEASPHPVLNLGMEETIEQADVTATVVPTLRRDHGDALQLARSVAHAFTAGVDVDWRRFFPTDPTPRTVDLPTYAFQYQRYWLEVDGVGDVRQAGLRRLEHTLLPAALGLADGALVLTGRLAASGAAGWLVDHAVTGTTLVPGAALVEWALQAADEAGCPTLEELTLQAPLALPDSGGLQVQVVVGPADERDGRREVRIFSRPDTEDAVDHDEAWACHATGALSPESASAADGEPGGAWPPADAEQVDIGGLYERASAAGYHYGPAFQGLRTVWRHGEDLLAEVVLPDAAGAHDGFGIHPVLLDAALHPALLLDEGPQEETEAGVRLPFAWNGVSLWATGATEARVRLSPHRGDGDEPDLRLTVTDATGAPVLSVASLAVRRADPEQLRAAGKARAKGLFTVEWTDVPLVDVSSAGAGDGHGWAVLGQDAPAWAGTDLPRYETPAALLESDAPVPGTVLVAPSPTPDTSTLAVEAHGHAVAERALRLVQDWVAEPRLTDTRLVFLTHRAAAVPAVDEPGDVDASAAALWGLVRSAQSEHPDRFVLLDVADGIDIGGGVHVTDGVHVTDGADAANDEGLDRAAVARALASGEPQLALRAGRVLAPRLVRATTTESGTGVDGSGRPGHSGLDPDGTVLIAGGTGMMGGLVAEHLVRTWSVRHLLLVGRQGPDAPGAGDLADRLTALGAQVRIVAADLTDRRAAEGLVASIDPAHPLTGVIHAAGVLDDAVVTAQTPGQLARVWAAKATVAANLDLATRRADPALFVAFSSAAGVLGNAGQAGYAAANAFVDALVTRRDGTHGTGTALSIAWGLWARDSAMTRHLDETDLARLRAGGMKPLSDEQGLALLDAARDVDGPAVVAAGIDVRGLAQDTAPAMLRKLAGPPRRRTAAGSTGDPAALETRLAGLDATERLAAVTELVRECVAAVLAYPTPADVRTEANFKDLGFDSLTAVQLRNSLTAASGLRLPATLVFDHPTPRALAAHLCTRLGGGPTAAPTAVPGVPATVGTDDPIAIVAMACKYPGGVTSPEDLWKLVESGVDTVGEFPTGRGWDLDRLFHPDPDHPGTSYADQGAFLHDAADFDAAFFGISPREALAMDPQQRLLL
;
A
#
# COMPACT_ATOMS: atom_id res chain seq x y z
N PRO A 1 -76.45 -26.79 29.25
CA PRO A 1 -76.28 -25.33 29.07
C PRO A 1 -76.44 -24.52 30.38
N GLU A 2 -77.60 -24.59 31.06
CA GLU A 2 -77.86 -23.79 32.28
C GLU A 2 -76.90 -24.11 33.44
N GLN A 3 -76.57 -25.39 33.65
CA GLN A 3 -75.62 -25.81 34.70
C GLN A 3 -74.18 -25.34 34.45
N VAL A 4 -73.75 -25.21 33.19
CA VAL A 4 -72.41 -24.72 32.83
C VAL A 4 -72.31 -23.21 33.04
N ALA A 5 -73.38 -22.46 32.74
CA ALA A 5 -73.45 -21.04 33.02
C ALA A 5 -73.36 -20.73 34.52
N THR A 6 -73.95 -21.58 35.39
CA THR A 6 -73.79 -21.48 36.85
C THR A 6 -72.34 -21.70 37.30
N VAL A 7 -71.64 -22.69 36.73
CA VAL A 7 -70.23 -22.96 37.05
C VAL A 7 -69.32 -21.81 36.60
N VAL A 8 -69.57 -21.22 35.42
CA VAL A 8 -68.83 -20.04 34.93
C VAL A 8 -69.04 -18.85 35.88
N ALA A 9 -70.29 -18.55 36.25
CA ALA A 9 -70.61 -17.45 37.16
C ALA A 9 -70.00 -17.65 38.56
N GLU A 10 -69.97 -18.88 39.08
CA GLU A 10 -69.30 -19.20 40.34
C GLU A 10 -67.78 -19.05 40.27
N ALA A 11 -67.17 -19.42 39.15
CA ALA A 11 -65.73 -19.26 38.93
C ALA A 11 -65.35 -17.77 38.84
N GLU A 12 -66.12 -16.97 38.10
CA GLU A 12 -65.95 -15.51 38.03
C GLU A 12 -66.14 -14.84 39.40
N ALA A 13 -67.13 -15.28 40.19
CA ALA A 13 -67.35 -14.78 41.55
C ALA A 13 -66.18 -15.10 42.52
N ARG A 14 -65.40 -16.15 42.24
CA ARG A 14 -64.17 -16.51 42.97
C ARG A 14 -62.93 -15.80 42.42
N GLY A 15 -63.08 -14.90 41.44
CA GLY A 15 -61.99 -14.15 40.83
C GLY A 15 -61.23 -14.91 39.73
N HIS A 16 -61.74 -16.06 39.29
CA HIS A 16 -61.14 -16.81 38.18
C HIS A 16 -61.69 -16.31 36.84
N ARG A 17 -60.81 -16.22 35.83
CA ARG A 17 -61.22 -15.94 34.46
C ARG A 17 -61.90 -17.18 33.87
N ALA A 18 -63.22 -17.15 33.71
CA ALA A 18 -63.98 -18.23 33.09
C ALA A 18 -64.75 -17.71 31.85
N ARG A 19 -64.96 -18.57 30.85
CA ARG A 19 -65.70 -18.22 29.64
C ARG A 19 -66.38 -19.47 29.09
N LEU A 20 -67.62 -19.33 28.62
CA LEU A 20 -68.29 -20.37 27.86
C LEU A 20 -67.68 -20.42 26.45
N ILE A 21 -67.19 -21.59 26.05
CA ILE A 21 -66.63 -21.83 24.72
C ILE A 21 -67.79 -22.24 23.80
N ASP A 22 -67.80 -21.74 22.58
CA ASP A 22 -68.84 -22.00 21.57
C ASP A 22 -68.59 -23.36 20.88
N VAL A 23 -68.66 -24.43 21.68
CA VAL A 23 -68.57 -25.82 21.24
C VAL A 23 -69.70 -26.62 21.89
N ASP A 24 -70.29 -27.53 21.12
CA ASP A 24 -71.41 -28.38 21.53
C ASP A 24 -70.98 -29.70 22.19
N TYR A 25 -69.68 -29.89 22.39
CA TYR A 25 -69.08 -31.04 23.10
C TYR A 25 -67.94 -30.60 24.02
N ALA A 26 -67.69 -31.39 25.08
CA ALA A 26 -66.58 -31.19 26.01
C ALA A 26 -65.39 -32.07 25.61
N SER A 27 -64.36 -31.46 25.00
CA SER A 27 -63.07 -32.11 24.82
C SER A 27 -62.39 -32.39 26.17
N HIS A 28 -61.47 -33.35 26.18
CA HIS A 28 -60.72 -33.80 27.35
C HIS A 28 -61.58 -34.47 28.44
N GLY A 29 -62.77 -34.97 28.06
CA GLY A 29 -63.74 -35.59 28.96
C GLY A 29 -64.49 -36.78 28.35
N PRO A 30 -65.36 -37.45 29.13
CA PRO A 30 -66.00 -38.70 28.72
C PRO A 30 -66.89 -38.62 27.49
N GLN A 31 -67.33 -37.42 27.07
CA GLN A 31 -68.14 -37.24 25.85
C GLN A 31 -67.39 -37.66 24.58
N VAL A 32 -66.05 -37.64 24.60
CA VAL A 32 -65.23 -38.10 23.47
C VAL A 32 -65.28 -39.62 23.33
N ASP A 33 -65.52 -40.36 24.42
CA ASP A 33 -65.63 -41.82 24.41
C ASP A 33 -66.83 -42.29 23.56
N GLU A 34 -67.89 -41.47 23.46
CA GLU A 34 -69.10 -41.76 22.66
C GLU A 34 -68.85 -41.71 21.14
N ILE A 35 -67.80 -40.99 20.72
CA ILE A 35 -67.44 -40.82 19.30
C ILE A 35 -66.10 -41.48 18.95
N ALA A 36 -65.45 -42.16 19.90
CA ALA A 36 -64.12 -42.73 19.71
C ALA A 36 -64.07 -43.76 18.57
N ASP A 37 -65.02 -44.71 18.52
CA ASP A 37 -65.08 -45.72 17.45
C ASP A 37 -65.31 -45.08 16.07
N LEU A 38 -66.14 -44.03 16.01
CA LEU A 38 -66.41 -43.28 14.80
C LEU A 38 -65.14 -42.54 14.33
N LEU A 39 -64.41 -41.91 15.24
CA LEU A 39 -63.14 -41.24 14.91
C LEU A 39 -62.07 -42.24 14.47
N ALA A 40 -61.99 -43.42 15.12
CA ALA A 40 -61.05 -44.46 14.77
C ALA A 40 -61.27 -44.97 13.34
N ASP A 41 -62.53 -45.21 12.97
CA ASP A 41 -62.92 -45.59 11.61
C ASP A 41 -62.58 -44.48 10.59
N ARG A 42 -62.93 -43.22 10.89
CA ARG A 42 -62.72 -42.08 9.97
C ARG A 42 -61.25 -41.73 9.76
N LEU A 43 -60.41 -41.92 10.77
CA LEU A 43 -58.98 -41.62 10.72
C LEU A 43 -58.14 -42.84 10.26
N SER A 44 -58.74 -44.02 10.12
CA SER A 44 -58.03 -45.28 9.79
C SER A 44 -57.18 -45.25 8.51
N GLY A 45 -57.50 -44.35 7.57
CA GLY A 45 -56.73 -44.16 6.33
C GLY A 45 -55.55 -43.19 6.43
N ILE A 46 -55.26 -42.63 7.61
CA ILE A 46 -54.16 -41.68 7.82
C ILE A 46 -52.94 -42.46 8.32
N GLU A 47 -51.85 -42.44 7.53
CA GLU A 47 -50.58 -43.06 7.89
C GLU A 47 -49.55 -42.00 8.33
N PRO A 48 -49.21 -41.92 9.62
CA PRO A 48 -48.25 -40.93 10.11
C PRO A 48 -46.83 -41.26 9.66
N GLN A 49 -46.11 -40.24 9.20
CA GLN A 49 -44.71 -40.35 8.78
C GLN A 49 -43.79 -39.65 9.78
N SER A 50 -42.51 -40.06 9.82
CA SER A 50 -41.51 -39.33 10.60
C SER A 50 -41.19 -37.99 9.92
N THR A 51 -40.97 -36.95 10.71
CA THR A 51 -40.47 -35.65 10.23
C THR A 51 -39.14 -35.31 10.86
N ASP A 52 -38.32 -34.55 10.15
CA ASP A 52 -37.07 -33.99 10.67
C ASP A 52 -37.32 -32.80 11.61
N ILE A 53 -38.55 -32.27 11.66
CA ILE A 53 -38.95 -31.21 12.60
C ILE A 53 -39.21 -31.85 13.96
N ALA A 54 -38.50 -31.39 15.00
CA ALA A 54 -38.71 -31.90 16.36
C ALA A 54 -40.15 -31.62 16.83
N PHE A 55 -40.93 -32.67 17.03
CA PHE A 55 -42.33 -32.58 17.44
C PHE A 55 -42.47 -32.87 18.95
N TYR A 56 -42.98 -31.90 19.70
CA TYR A 56 -43.28 -32.03 21.12
C TYR A 56 -44.79 -32.21 21.29
N SER A 57 -45.19 -33.34 21.86
CA SER A 57 -46.60 -33.64 22.07
C SER A 57 -47.09 -33.01 23.37
N THR A 58 -48.20 -32.29 23.29
CA THR A 58 -48.90 -31.78 24.48
C THR A 58 -49.69 -32.86 25.23
N VAL A 59 -49.75 -34.10 24.71
CA VAL A 59 -50.33 -35.24 25.42
C VAL A 59 -49.29 -35.85 26.36
N THR A 60 -48.05 -36.02 25.88
CA THR A 60 -46.96 -36.64 26.65
C THR A 60 -46.06 -35.62 27.36
N ALA A 61 -46.12 -34.34 26.97
CA ALA A 61 -45.24 -33.26 27.40
C ALA A 61 -43.75 -33.54 27.11
N GLY A 62 -43.45 -34.01 25.90
CA GLY A 62 -42.08 -34.29 25.49
C GLY A 62 -41.97 -34.59 23.99
N ARG A 63 -40.72 -34.70 23.52
CA ARG A 63 -40.41 -35.01 22.12
C ARG A 63 -40.83 -36.43 21.77
N ILE A 64 -41.54 -36.59 20.67
CA ILE A 64 -41.97 -37.90 20.15
C ILE A 64 -41.63 -38.06 18.66
N ASP A 65 -41.54 -39.31 18.19
CA ASP A 65 -41.51 -39.61 16.75
C ASP A 65 -42.93 -39.48 16.19
N THR A 66 -43.11 -38.68 15.13
CA THR A 66 -44.42 -38.41 14.53
C THR A 66 -45.08 -39.63 13.88
N ARG A 67 -44.35 -40.74 13.68
CA ARG A 67 -44.96 -42.04 13.34
C ARG A 67 -45.96 -42.54 14.39
N THR A 68 -45.86 -42.03 15.62
CA THR A 68 -46.78 -42.39 16.71
C THR A 68 -48.10 -41.63 16.68
N LEU A 69 -48.27 -40.62 15.79
CA LEU A 69 -49.48 -39.80 15.64
C LEU A 69 -50.63 -40.54 14.93
N THR A 70 -50.89 -41.77 15.32
CA THR A 70 -51.94 -42.66 14.78
C THR A 70 -53.35 -42.18 15.16
N SER A 71 -54.38 -42.81 14.61
CA SER A 71 -55.78 -42.56 15.00
C SER A 71 -55.98 -42.60 16.51
N ASP A 72 -55.35 -43.56 17.19
CA ASP A 72 -55.41 -43.71 18.65
C ASP A 72 -54.79 -42.50 19.36
N TYR A 73 -53.69 -41.96 18.84
CA TYR A 73 -53.09 -40.74 19.37
C TYR A 73 -54.02 -39.54 19.24
N TRP A 74 -54.67 -39.34 18.09
CA TRP A 74 -55.57 -38.19 17.89
C TRP A 74 -56.83 -38.27 18.75
N ILE A 75 -57.38 -39.48 18.93
CA ILE A 75 -58.48 -39.71 19.87
C ILE A 75 -58.01 -39.44 21.30
N THR A 76 -56.83 -39.92 21.68
CA THR A 76 -56.23 -39.67 23.00
C THR A 76 -56.00 -38.18 23.23
N ASN A 77 -55.50 -37.44 22.23
CA ASN A 77 -55.30 -36.00 22.30
C ASN A 77 -56.61 -35.26 22.54
N LEU A 78 -57.69 -35.66 21.85
CA LEU A 78 -59.02 -35.07 22.05
C LEU A 78 -59.63 -35.46 23.41
N ARG A 79 -59.28 -36.64 23.95
CA ARG A 79 -59.86 -37.24 25.16
C ARG A 79 -59.13 -36.88 26.45
N GLN A 80 -57.83 -36.66 26.42
CA GLN A 80 -56.98 -36.42 27.60
C GLN A 80 -56.73 -34.93 27.81
N GLN A 81 -56.31 -34.57 29.03
CA GLN A 81 -55.90 -33.19 29.34
C GLN A 81 -54.65 -32.80 28.55
N VAL A 82 -54.70 -31.64 27.91
CA VAL A 82 -53.55 -31.03 27.22
C VAL A 82 -52.57 -30.46 28.25
N ARG A 83 -51.35 -30.99 28.27
CA ARG A 83 -50.24 -30.60 29.16
C ARG A 83 -49.38 -29.50 28.52
N PHE A 84 -50.01 -28.37 28.20
CA PHE A 84 -49.37 -27.30 27.43
C PHE A 84 -48.18 -26.65 28.17
N ALA A 85 -48.35 -26.28 29.44
CA ALA A 85 -47.30 -25.66 30.26
C ALA A 85 -46.05 -26.57 30.37
N ASP A 86 -46.25 -27.83 30.77
CA ASP A 86 -45.19 -28.86 30.83
C ASP A 86 -44.43 -29.00 29.50
N THR A 87 -45.13 -28.84 28.36
CA THR A 87 -44.52 -28.93 27.02
C THR A 87 -43.67 -27.71 26.70
N VAL A 88 -44.12 -26.51 27.08
CA VAL A 88 -43.34 -25.27 26.93
C VAL A 88 -42.10 -25.31 27.82
N GLU A 89 -42.21 -25.81 29.05
CA GLU A 89 -41.05 -26.03 29.93
C GLU A 89 -40.02 -27.00 29.32
N ALA A 90 -40.49 -28.11 28.73
CA ALA A 90 -39.60 -29.05 28.03
C ALA A 90 -38.89 -28.40 26.84
N LEU A 91 -39.59 -27.58 26.06
CA LEU A 91 -39.00 -26.80 24.96
C LEU A 91 -37.96 -25.80 25.46
N LEU A 92 -38.22 -25.11 26.58
CA LEU A 92 -37.25 -24.20 27.19
C LEU A 92 -36.00 -24.95 27.68
N ALA A 93 -36.17 -26.13 28.30
CA ALA A 93 -35.09 -26.98 28.76
C ALA A 93 -34.19 -27.46 27.60
N ASP A 94 -34.78 -27.74 26.44
CA ASP A 94 -34.06 -28.16 25.23
C ASP A 94 -33.46 -26.99 24.43
N GLY A 95 -33.51 -25.76 24.97
CA GLY A 95 -32.80 -24.60 24.43
C GLY A 95 -33.59 -23.75 23.44
N TYR A 96 -34.89 -24.01 23.21
CA TYR A 96 -35.72 -23.16 22.36
C TYR A 96 -35.99 -21.81 23.04
N ARG A 97 -35.86 -20.70 22.29
CA ARG A 97 -35.97 -19.33 22.82
C ARG A 97 -36.92 -18.42 22.03
N VAL A 98 -37.42 -18.86 20.88
CA VAL A 98 -38.40 -18.11 20.08
C VAL A 98 -39.57 -19.02 19.78
N PHE A 99 -40.78 -18.56 20.10
CA PHE A 99 -42.04 -19.31 19.93
C PHE A 99 -42.94 -18.55 18.95
N VAL A 100 -43.30 -19.17 17.84
CA VAL A 100 -44.21 -18.57 16.86
C VAL A 100 -45.61 -19.17 17.05
N GLU A 101 -46.58 -18.34 17.46
CA GLU A 101 -47.97 -18.77 17.62
C GLU A 101 -48.71 -18.67 16.28
N ALA A 102 -48.90 -19.82 15.62
CA ALA A 102 -49.69 -19.95 14.40
C ALA A 102 -51.20 -20.00 14.73
N SER A 103 -51.85 -18.85 14.83
CA SER A 103 -53.27 -18.74 15.20
C SER A 103 -53.94 -17.51 14.56
N PRO A 104 -55.26 -17.54 14.30
CA PRO A 104 -56.00 -16.39 13.74
C PRO A 104 -56.10 -15.20 14.70
N HIS A 105 -55.78 -15.42 15.99
CA HIS A 105 -55.63 -14.42 17.04
C HIS A 105 -54.84 -15.07 18.17
N PRO A 106 -53.93 -14.36 18.87
CA PRO A 106 -53.20 -14.94 20.00
C PRO A 106 -54.15 -15.46 21.08
N VAL A 107 -54.12 -16.76 21.29
CA VAL A 107 -54.84 -17.46 22.37
C VAL A 107 -53.84 -18.10 23.33
N LEU A 108 -52.66 -18.50 22.84
CA LEU A 108 -51.64 -19.19 23.62
C LEU A 108 -50.57 -18.25 24.18
N ASN A 109 -50.43 -17.04 23.62
CA ASN A 109 -49.41 -16.06 23.98
C ASN A 109 -49.26 -15.85 25.50
N LEU A 110 -50.36 -15.53 26.18
CA LEU A 110 -50.35 -15.25 27.62
C LEU A 110 -49.85 -16.46 28.43
N GLY A 111 -50.34 -17.67 28.09
CA GLY A 111 -49.93 -18.88 28.81
C GLY A 111 -48.46 -19.24 28.55
N MET A 112 -47.94 -18.94 27.36
CA MET A 112 -46.51 -19.11 27.08
C MET A 112 -45.67 -18.07 27.82
N GLU A 113 -46.06 -16.80 27.81
CA GLU A 113 -45.37 -15.71 28.53
C GLU A 113 -45.31 -15.99 30.03
N GLU A 114 -46.43 -16.39 30.65
CA GLU A 114 -46.47 -16.78 32.08
C GLU A 114 -45.56 -17.98 32.37
N THR A 115 -45.53 -18.99 31.50
CA THR A 115 -44.64 -20.15 31.66
C THR A 115 -43.16 -19.78 31.51
N ILE A 116 -42.83 -18.91 30.55
CA ILE A 116 -41.48 -18.41 30.30
C ILE A 116 -40.98 -17.58 31.49
N GLU A 117 -41.84 -16.70 32.03
CA GLU A 117 -41.53 -15.89 33.21
C GLU A 117 -41.30 -16.78 34.45
N GLN A 118 -42.14 -17.79 34.67
CA GLN A 118 -41.98 -18.75 35.76
C GLN A 118 -40.70 -19.58 35.64
N ALA A 119 -40.26 -19.90 34.42
CA ALA A 119 -39.02 -20.61 34.16
C ALA A 119 -37.76 -19.73 34.31
N ASP A 120 -37.90 -18.41 34.47
CA ASP A 120 -36.80 -17.43 34.54
C ASP A 120 -35.83 -17.51 33.34
N VAL A 121 -36.39 -17.69 32.14
CA VAL A 121 -35.63 -17.78 30.88
C VAL A 121 -36.02 -16.63 29.95
N THR A 122 -35.04 -16.00 29.30
CA THR A 122 -35.31 -15.00 28.26
C THR A 122 -35.76 -15.69 26.97
N ALA A 123 -37.04 -15.59 26.63
CA ALA A 123 -37.59 -16.09 25.36
C ALA A 123 -38.63 -15.12 24.78
N THR A 124 -38.84 -15.17 23.46
CA THR A 124 -39.76 -14.28 22.75
C THR A 124 -40.92 -15.06 22.15
N VAL A 125 -42.14 -14.57 22.32
CA VAL A 125 -43.34 -15.12 21.68
C VAL A 125 -43.82 -14.18 20.57
N VAL A 126 -44.03 -14.73 19.38
CA VAL A 126 -44.40 -14.00 18.16
C VAL A 126 -45.75 -14.50 17.66
N PRO A 127 -46.85 -13.74 17.85
CA PRO A 127 -48.14 -14.13 17.30
C PRO A 127 -48.23 -13.84 15.80
N THR A 128 -48.78 -14.77 15.03
CA THR A 128 -48.84 -14.66 13.56
C THR A 128 -49.96 -13.74 13.07
N LEU A 129 -51.19 -13.85 13.60
CA LEU A 129 -52.33 -13.02 13.21
C LEU A 129 -53.07 -12.45 14.43
N ARG A 130 -53.85 -11.39 14.21
CA ARG A 130 -54.73 -10.80 15.24
C ARG A 130 -56.14 -10.69 14.68
N ARG A 131 -57.14 -10.90 15.55
CA ARG A 131 -58.56 -10.67 15.23
C ARG A 131 -58.74 -9.29 14.61
N ASP A 132 -59.51 -9.25 13.52
CA ASP A 132 -59.82 -8.07 12.71
C ASP A 132 -58.60 -7.41 12.02
N HIS A 133 -57.42 -8.04 12.08
CA HIS A 133 -56.14 -7.55 11.54
C HIS A 133 -55.32 -8.71 10.94
N GLY A 134 -55.94 -9.57 10.14
CA GLY A 134 -55.32 -10.76 9.54
C GLY A 134 -54.76 -10.53 8.13
N ASP A 135 -54.24 -9.33 7.83
CA ASP A 135 -53.70 -9.00 6.51
C ASP A 135 -52.22 -9.42 6.36
N ALA A 136 -51.72 -9.36 5.12
CA ALA A 136 -50.32 -9.69 4.80
C ALA A 136 -49.32 -8.78 5.54
N LEU A 137 -49.72 -7.54 5.87
CA LEU A 137 -48.89 -6.60 6.63
C LEU A 137 -48.71 -7.04 8.08
N GLN A 138 -49.76 -7.56 8.71
CA GLN A 138 -49.66 -8.13 10.06
C GLN A 138 -48.71 -9.33 10.07
N LEU A 139 -48.81 -10.22 9.08
CA LEU A 139 -47.88 -11.35 8.96
C LEU A 139 -46.44 -10.86 8.74
N ALA A 140 -46.24 -9.84 7.89
CA ALA A 140 -44.92 -9.23 7.65
C ALA A 140 -44.30 -8.67 8.94
N ARG A 141 -45.11 -8.02 9.79
CA ARG A 141 -44.67 -7.51 11.09
C ARG A 141 -44.26 -8.64 12.03
N SER A 142 -44.99 -9.75 12.03
CA SER A 142 -44.65 -10.92 12.84
C SER A 142 -43.34 -11.56 12.37
N VAL A 143 -43.11 -11.66 11.06
CA VAL A 143 -41.84 -12.12 10.48
C VAL A 143 -40.69 -11.17 10.85
N ALA A 144 -40.91 -9.85 10.78
CA ALA A 144 -39.92 -8.86 11.21
C ALA A 144 -39.61 -8.95 12.71
N HIS A 145 -40.61 -9.20 13.56
CA HIS A 145 -40.41 -9.40 14.99
C HIS A 145 -39.56 -10.66 15.27
N ALA A 146 -39.82 -11.77 14.56
CA ALA A 146 -39.00 -12.97 14.65
C ALA A 146 -37.54 -12.69 14.20
N PHE A 147 -37.34 -11.93 13.13
CA PHE A 147 -36.01 -11.52 12.67
C PHE A 147 -35.26 -10.70 13.74
N THR A 148 -35.93 -9.72 14.37
CA THR A 148 -35.32 -8.94 15.47
C THR A 148 -35.05 -9.78 16.74
N ALA A 149 -35.74 -10.91 16.90
CA ALA A 149 -35.52 -11.88 17.96
C ALA A 149 -34.41 -12.90 17.63
N GLY A 150 -33.73 -12.76 16.48
CA GLY A 150 -32.59 -13.59 16.07
C GLY A 150 -32.95 -14.80 15.20
N VAL A 151 -34.18 -14.89 14.68
CA VAL A 151 -34.56 -15.93 13.71
C VAL A 151 -34.03 -15.54 12.33
N ASP A 152 -33.34 -16.47 11.68
CA ASP A 152 -32.92 -16.28 10.29
C ASP A 152 -34.14 -16.33 9.35
N VAL A 153 -34.32 -15.29 8.54
CA VAL A 153 -35.47 -15.12 7.65
C VAL A 153 -34.99 -14.94 6.23
N ASP A 154 -35.38 -15.87 5.36
CA ASP A 154 -35.20 -15.73 3.91
C ASP A 154 -36.21 -14.72 3.33
N TRP A 155 -35.84 -13.44 3.37
CA TRP A 155 -36.65 -12.34 2.85
C TRP A 155 -36.96 -12.46 1.36
N ARG A 156 -36.20 -13.25 0.59
CA ARG A 156 -36.43 -13.42 -0.85
C ARG A 156 -37.76 -14.11 -1.12
N ARG A 157 -38.20 -15.02 -0.23
CA ARG A 157 -39.50 -15.70 -0.33
C ARG A 157 -40.69 -14.79 -0.05
N PHE A 158 -40.45 -13.63 0.56
CA PHE A 158 -41.50 -12.64 0.86
C PHE A 158 -41.84 -11.75 -0.34
N PHE A 159 -40.91 -11.60 -1.29
CA PHE A 159 -41.09 -10.78 -2.48
C PHE A 159 -41.42 -11.63 -3.72
N PRO A 160 -42.21 -11.10 -4.67
CA PRO A 160 -42.39 -11.75 -5.97
C PRO A 160 -41.04 -11.86 -6.70
N THR A 161 -40.84 -12.96 -7.44
CA THR A 161 -39.60 -13.23 -8.20
C THR A 161 -39.43 -12.35 -9.44
N ASP A 162 -40.51 -11.74 -9.93
CA ASP A 162 -40.53 -10.83 -11.07
C ASP A 162 -41.40 -9.58 -10.76
N PRO A 163 -40.81 -8.37 -10.74
CA PRO A 163 -39.40 -8.06 -10.93
C PRO A 163 -38.54 -8.49 -9.74
N THR A 164 -37.30 -8.90 -10.00
CA THR A 164 -36.33 -9.23 -8.95
C THR A 164 -36.12 -8.04 -8.01
N PRO A 165 -36.20 -8.24 -6.68
CA PRO A 165 -35.96 -7.15 -5.72
C PRO A 165 -34.56 -6.57 -5.91
N ARG A 166 -34.49 -5.27 -6.19
CA ARG A 166 -33.23 -4.51 -6.23
C ARG A 166 -32.78 -4.21 -4.80
N THR A 167 -31.54 -4.53 -4.46
CA THR A 167 -30.85 -3.94 -3.30
C THR A 167 -30.67 -2.45 -3.53
N VAL A 168 -31.11 -1.64 -2.58
CA VAL A 168 -30.92 -0.19 -2.59
C VAL A 168 -29.94 0.18 -1.49
N ASP A 169 -29.04 1.12 -1.79
CA ASP A 169 -28.17 1.68 -0.77
C ASP A 169 -29.03 2.44 0.24
N LEU A 170 -28.96 1.99 1.49
CA LEU A 170 -29.55 2.71 2.61
C LEU A 170 -28.51 3.71 3.15
N PRO A 171 -28.94 4.75 3.87
CA PRO A 171 -28.02 5.57 4.65
C PRO A 171 -27.09 4.66 5.46
N THR A 172 -25.80 4.97 5.43
CA THR A 172 -24.80 4.23 6.21
C THR A 172 -25.13 4.29 7.70
N TYR A 173 -24.51 3.41 8.49
CA TYR A 173 -24.69 3.40 9.93
C TYR A 173 -24.58 4.82 10.49
N ALA A 174 -25.62 5.28 11.19
CA ALA A 174 -25.65 6.60 11.80
C ALA A 174 -24.67 6.61 12.99
N PHE A 175 -23.38 6.73 12.69
CA PHE A 175 -22.34 6.86 13.70
C PHE A 175 -22.75 7.98 14.65
N GLN A 176 -22.61 7.76 15.96
CA GLN A 176 -22.95 8.78 16.96
C GLN A 176 -22.07 10.05 16.88
N TYR A 177 -21.15 10.12 15.89
CA TYR A 177 -20.16 11.17 15.64
C TYR A 177 -19.50 11.68 16.92
N GLN A 178 -19.19 10.76 17.84
CA GLN A 178 -18.38 11.08 19.00
C GLN A 178 -16.91 11.07 18.58
N ARG A 179 -16.21 12.17 18.89
CA ARG A 179 -14.82 12.40 18.55
C ARG A 179 -13.93 11.56 19.48
N TYR A 180 -13.67 10.32 19.11
CA TYR A 180 -12.71 9.44 19.79
C TYR A 180 -11.33 9.55 19.14
N TRP A 181 -10.80 10.76 19.12
CA TRP A 181 -9.41 11.00 18.80
C TRP A 181 -8.61 10.90 20.10
N LEU A 182 -7.39 10.38 20.03
CA LEU A 182 -6.38 10.71 21.03
C LEU A 182 -6.16 12.22 20.93
N GLU A 183 -6.91 12.99 21.71
CA GLU A 183 -6.55 14.36 22.02
C GLU A 183 -5.31 14.24 22.89
N VAL A 184 -4.15 14.22 22.23
CA VAL A 184 -2.85 14.32 22.88
C VAL A 184 -2.76 15.76 23.40
N ASP A 185 -3.45 16.01 24.51
CA ASP A 185 -3.28 17.21 25.28
C ASP A 185 -1.84 17.24 25.80
N GLY A 186 -1.02 17.98 25.07
CA GLY A 186 0.31 18.36 25.49
C GLY A 186 1.35 17.27 25.27
N VAL A 187 2.38 17.67 24.52
CA VAL A 187 3.75 17.21 24.69
C VAL A 187 3.97 16.63 26.09
N GLY A 188 4.34 15.35 26.19
CA GLY A 188 4.79 14.78 27.47
C GLY A 188 5.77 15.75 28.13
N ASP A 189 5.67 15.95 29.45
CA ASP A 189 6.33 17.04 30.17
C ASP A 189 7.72 17.37 29.60
N VAL A 190 7.79 18.43 28.78
CA VAL A 190 9.01 18.83 28.04
C VAL A 190 10.19 19.08 28.97
N ARG A 191 9.90 19.33 30.25
CA ARG A 191 10.91 19.47 31.32
C ARG A 191 11.71 18.19 31.53
N GLN A 192 11.13 17.02 31.25
CA GLN A 192 11.86 15.74 31.30
C GLN A 192 12.96 15.66 30.23
N ALA A 193 12.80 16.36 29.10
CA ALA A 193 13.81 16.52 28.06
C ALA A 193 14.76 17.70 28.30
N GLY A 194 14.69 18.36 29.47
CA GLY A 194 15.49 19.54 29.79
C GLY A 194 15.02 20.83 29.12
N LEU A 195 13.86 20.82 28.47
CA LEU A 195 13.27 22.00 27.83
C LEU A 195 12.34 22.75 28.80
N ARG A 196 12.34 24.08 28.73
CA ARG A 196 11.37 24.92 29.44
C ARG A 196 10.10 25.05 28.59
N ARG A 197 8.94 24.87 29.21
CA ARG A 197 7.63 25.10 28.57
C ARG A 197 7.36 26.61 28.46
N LEU A 198 6.96 27.06 27.28
CA LEU A 198 6.47 28.40 27.01
C LEU A 198 4.94 28.39 26.90
N GLU A 199 4.29 29.50 27.26
CA GLU A 199 2.86 29.73 27.01
C GLU A 199 2.64 30.35 25.63
N HIS A 200 3.31 29.79 24.61
CA HIS A 200 3.21 30.25 23.23
C HIS A 200 2.63 29.15 22.33
N THR A 201 1.67 29.52 21.47
CA THR A 201 0.87 28.57 20.69
C THR A 201 1.69 27.82 19.63
N LEU A 202 2.57 28.51 18.91
CA LEU A 202 3.43 27.89 17.87
C LEU A 202 4.84 27.46 18.34
N LEU A 203 5.41 28.09 19.36
CA LEU A 203 6.75 27.83 19.92
C LEU A 203 6.65 27.39 21.40
N PRO A 204 6.13 26.20 21.70
CA PRO A 204 5.77 25.78 23.05
C PRO A 204 6.96 25.45 23.96
N ALA A 205 8.19 25.42 23.44
CA ALA A 205 9.37 25.02 24.20
C ALA A 205 10.60 25.88 23.92
N ALA A 206 11.44 26.06 24.95
CA ALA A 206 12.70 26.79 24.88
C ALA A 206 13.84 26.04 25.59
N LEU A 207 15.06 26.21 25.11
CA LEU A 207 16.30 25.67 25.66
C LEU A 207 17.35 26.77 25.79
N GLY A 208 17.85 26.98 27.01
CA GLY A 208 19.04 27.81 27.23
C GLY A 208 20.31 26.98 27.01
N LEU A 209 21.26 27.53 26.25
CA LEU A 209 22.57 26.94 26.00
C LEU A 209 23.59 27.45 27.03
N ALA A 210 24.66 26.69 27.24
CA ALA A 210 25.64 26.96 28.29
C ALA A 210 26.46 28.26 28.08
N ASP A 211 26.50 28.75 26.83
CA ASP A 211 27.15 30.00 26.43
C ASP A 211 26.23 31.24 26.57
N GLY A 212 24.99 31.05 27.03
CA GLY A 212 24.01 32.12 27.16
C GLY A 212 23.18 32.40 25.90
N ALA A 213 23.28 31.55 24.87
CA ALA A 213 22.34 31.50 23.75
C ALA A 213 21.01 30.82 24.17
N LEU A 214 19.96 31.06 23.39
CA LEU A 214 18.61 30.57 23.63
C LEU A 214 18.01 30.02 22.33
N VAL A 215 17.34 28.86 22.40
CA VAL A 215 16.63 28.26 21.27
C VAL A 215 15.17 28.07 21.64
N LEU A 216 14.25 28.69 20.90
CA LEU A 216 12.83 28.37 20.93
C LEU A 216 12.52 27.39 19.80
N THR A 217 11.61 26.45 20.04
CA THR A 217 11.29 25.39 19.08
C THR A 217 9.80 25.06 19.04
N GLY A 218 9.33 24.70 17.86
CA GLY A 218 7.93 24.37 17.61
C GLY A 218 7.73 23.52 16.36
N ARG A 219 6.48 23.06 16.17
CA ARG A 219 6.05 22.27 15.01
C ARG A 219 4.86 22.97 14.35
N LEU A 220 4.99 23.26 13.07
CA LEU A 220 3.92 23.77 12.22
C LEU A 220 3.35 22.64 11.39
N ALA A 221 2.04 22.58 11.22
CA ALA A 221 1.40 21.65 10.31
C ALA A 221 0.13 22.31 9.77
N ALA A 222 -0.25 21.97 8.53
CA ALA A 222 -1.49 22.45 7.92
C ALA A 222 -2.72 22.04 8.75
N SER A 223 -2.64 20.92 9.46
CA SER A 223 -3.62 20.50 10.46
C SER A 223 -3.11 20.80 11.88
N GLY A 224 -3.85 21.61 12.65
CA GLY A 224 -3.55 21.86 14.07
C GLY A 224 -3.71 23.32 14.51
N ALA A 225 -2.98 23.72 15.56
CA ALA A 225 -3.02 25.09 16.12
C ALA A 225 -2.55 26.18 15.14
N ALA A 226 -1.82 25.79 14.10
CA ALA A 226 -1.36 26.67 13.02
C ALA A 226 -2.22 26.57 11.75
N GLY A 227 -3.39 25.92 11.82
CA GLY A 227 -4.20 25.60 10.64
C GLY A 227 -4.69 26.82 9.85
N TRP A 228 -4.75 28.00 10.48
CA TRP A 228 -5.07 29.25 9.79
C TRP A 228 -3.97 29.70 8.81
N LEU A 229 -2.73 29.21 8.93
CA LEU A 229 -1.63 29.57 8.00
C LEU A 229 -1.93 29.17 6.55
N VAL A 230 -2.80 28.18 6.33
CA VAL A 230 -3.19 27.75 4.97
C VAL A 230 -4.00 28.80 4.22
N ASP A 231 -4.60 29.76 4.95
CA ASP A 231 -5.34 30.88 4.38
C ASP A 231 -4.41 32.02 3.89
N HIS A 232 -3.09 31.87 3.98
CA HIS A 232 -2.13 32.84 3.45
C HIS A 232 -1.29 32.20 2.33
N ALA A 233 -1.70 32.44 1.08
CA ALA A 233 -0.99 31.96 -0.09
C ALA A 233 -0.60 33.09 -1.05
N VAL A 234 0.59 32.98 -1.64
CA VAL A 234 1.12 33.96 -2.60
C VAL A 234 1.54 33.24 -3.87
N THR A 235 1.03 33.67 -5.02
CA THR A 235 1.30 33.06 -6.34
C THR A 235 1.03 31.55 -6.42
N GLY A 236 0.09 31.06 -5.60
CA GLY A 236 -0.29 29.65 -5.50
C GLY A 236 0.49 28.83 -4.47
N THR A 237 1.44 29.43 -3.74
CA THR A 237 2.21 28.76 -2.66
C THR A 237 1.72 29.21 -1.29
N THR A 238 1.40 28.27 -0.39
CA THR A 238 1.10 28.58 1.02
C THR A 238 2.36 29.03 1.74
N LEU A 239 2.38 30.27 2.23
CA LEU A 239 3.54 30.88 2.88
C LEU A 239 3.20 31.29 4.29
N VAL A 240 4.12 31.05 5.22
CA VAL A 240 4.05 31.67 6.54
C VAL A 240 4.30 33.18 6.38
N PRO A 241 3.38 34.05 6.84
CA PRO A 241 3.49 35.49 6.64
C PRO A 241 4.69 36.04 7.40
N GLY A 242 5.30 37.10 6.86
CA GLY A 242 6.41 37.79 7.53
C GLY A 242 6.05 38.28 8.94
N ALA A 243 4.77 38.63 9.16
CA ALA A 243 4.21 38.97 10.47
C ALA A 243 4.40 37.86 11.52
N ALA A 244 4.32 36.58 11.13
CA ALA A 244 4.56 35.46 12.05
C ALA A 244 6.04 35.34 12.43
N LEU A 245 6.96 35.60 11.48
CA LEU A 245 8.40 35.59 11.76
C LEU A 245 8.80 36.73 12.72
N VAL A 246 8.19 37.90 12.58
CA VAL A 246 8.36 39.04 13.50
C VAL A 246 7.83 38.71 14.89
N GLU A 247 6.64 38.11 14.97
CA GLU A 247 6.03 37.68 16.23
C GLU A 247 6.91 36.66 16.97
N TRP A 248 7.44 35.66 16.28
CA TRP A 248 8.38 34.70 16.85
C TRP A 248 9.68 35.35 17.33
N ALA A 249 10.20 36.34 16.60
CA ALA A 249 11.38 37.10 17.00
C ALA A 249 11.09 37.97 18.25
N LEU A 250 9.89 38.57 18.37
CA LEU A 250 9.46 39.30 19.55
C LEU A 250 9.30 38.39 20.76
N GLN A 251 8.72 37.19 20.59
CA GLN A 251 8.67 36.19 21.65
C GLN A 251 10.08 35.80 22.11
N ALA A 252 10.99 35.55 21.17
CA ALA A 252 12.38 35.23 21.50
C ALA A 252 13.10 36.41 22.18
N ALA A 253 12.74 37.65 21.85
CA ALA A 253 13.26 38.85 22.47
C ALA A 253 12.81 38.99 23.94
N ASP A 254 11.52 38.77 24.22
CA ASP A 254 11.00 38.76 25.60
C ASP A 254 11.71 37.70 26.46
N GLU A 255 11.87 36.50 25.92
CA GLU A 255 12.58 35.40 26.60
C GLU A 255 14.07 35.67 26.82
N ALA A 256 14.68 36.51 25.97
CA ALA A 256 16.07 36.96 26.09
C ALA A 256 16.23 38.23 26.94
N GLY A 257 15.14 38.86 27.38
CA GLY A 257 15.14 40.13 28.11
C GLY A 257 15.46 41.35 27.24
N CYS A 258 15.20 41.28 25.94
CA CYS A 258 15.40 42.35 24.97
C CYS A 258 14.03 42.96 24.57
N PRO A 259 13.73 44.22 24.94
CA PRO A 259 12.42 44.82 24.66
C PRO A 259 12.22 45.24 23.19
N THR A 260 13.29 45.25 22.38
CA THR A 260 13.26 45.80 21.01
C THR A 260 13.90 44.82 20.03
N LEU A 261 13.19 44.56 18.94
CA LEU A 261 13.75 43.95 17.73
C LEU A 261 14.32 45.08 16.85
N GLU A 262 15.64 45.22 16.84
CA GLU A 262 16.32 46.31 16.17
C GLU A 262 16.22 46.18 14.64
N GLU A 263 16.45 44.97 14.14
CA GLU A 263 16.31 44.62 12.72
C GLU A 263 15.90 43.14 12.61
N LEU A 264 15.05 42.83 11.64
CA LEU A 264 14.81 41.47 11.15
C LEU A 264 14.70 41.48 9.62
N THR A 265 15.69 40.91 8.96
CA THR A 265 15.72 40.72 7.51
C THR A 265 15.21 39.32 7.15
N LEU A 266 14.19 39.25 6.29
CA LEU A 266 13.59 38.01 5.78
C LEU A 266 14.38 37.56 4.54
N GLN A 267 15.18 36.51 4.70
CA GLN A 267 16.13 36.04 3.70
C GLN A 267 15.48 35.10 2.67
N ALA A 268 14.60 34.21 3.14
CA ALA A 268 13.97 33.19 2.31
C ALA A 268 12.51 32.95 2.75
N PRO A 269 11.56 32.85 1.80
CA PRO A 269 10.18 32.49 2.10
C PRO A 269 10.09 31.18 2.87
N LEU A 270 9.20 31.12 3.87
CA LEU A 270 8.93 29.90 4.63
C LEU A 270 7.63 29.29 4.09
N ALA A 271 7.75 28.34 3.16
CA ALA A 271 6.62 27.67 2.54
C ALA A 271 6.12 26.51 3.41
N LEU A 272 4.81 26.48 3.69
CA LEU A 272 4.19 25.39 4.42
C LEU A 272 3.88 24.24 3.44
N PRO A 273 4.34 23.00 3.72
CA PRO A 273 4.07 21.88 2.82
C PRO A 273 2.60 21.47 2.86
N ASP A 274 2.06 21.01 1.72
CA ASP A 274 0.67 20.54 1.59
C ASP A 274 0.37 19.32 2.47
N SER A 275 1.40 18.53 2.82
CA SER A 275 1.31 17.39 3.72
C SER A 275 2.52 17.30 4.66
N GLY A 276 2.28 16.87 5.90
CA GLY A 276 3.30 16.83 6.96
C GLY A 276 3.37 18.13 7.77
N GLY A 277 4.54 18.42 8.33
CA GLY A 277 4.78 19.64 9.09
C GLY A 277 6.18 20.21 8.88
N LEU A 278 6.49 21.28 9.59
CA LEU A 278 7.82 21.88 9.69
C LEU A 278 8.24 21.95 11.16
N GLN A 279 9.48 21.59 11.43
CA GLN A 279 10.13 21.94 12.69
C GLN A 279 10.70 23.34 12.52
N VAL A 280 10.45 24.20 13.50
CA VAL A 280 10.93 25.58 13.51
C VAL A 280 11.85 25.77 14.69
N GLN A 281 12.95 26.48 14.48
CA GLN A 281 13.85 26.93 15.53
C GLN A 281 14.09 28.43 15.42
N VAL A 282 13.93 29.14 16.54
CA VAL A 282 14.37 30.53 16.69
C VAL A 282 15.58 30.52 17.60
N VAL A 283 16.73 30.87 17.05
CA VAL A 283 18.02 30.84 17.74
C VAL A 283 18.43 32.27 18.05
N VAL A 284 18.57 32.57 19.34
CA VAL A 284 19.10 33.83 19.84
C VAL A 284 20.53 33.57 20.34
N GLY A 285 21.49 34.30 19.79
CA GLY A 285 22.90 34.22 20.19
C GLY A 285 23.16 34.72 21.62
N PRO A 286 24.38 34.49 22.14
CA PRO A 286 24.80 35.08 23.39
C PRO A 286 24.78 36.62 23.30
N ALA A 287 24.66 37.31 24.43
CA ALA A 287 24.75 38.77 24.47
C ALA A 287 26.17 39.21 24.13
N ASP A 288 26.30 40.20 23.25
CA ASP A 288 27.56 40.88 23.02
C ASP A 288 28.01 41.56 24.33
N GLU A 289 29.28 41.36 24.68
CA GLU A 289 29.88 41.89 25.92
C GLU A 289 29.90 43.42 25.99
N ARG A 290 29.78 44.12 24.84
CA ARG A 290 29.92 45.58 24.76
C ARG A 290 28.62 46.34 24.92
N ASP A 291 27.56 45.87 24.27
CA ASP A 291 26.28 46.59 24.16
C ASP A 291 25.05 45.72 24.52
N GLY A 292 25.27 44.43 24.83
CA GLY A 292 24.23 43.50 25.21
C GLY A 292 23.29 43.09 24.07
N ARG A 293 23.61 43.45 22.81
CA ARG A 293 22.84 43.04 21.63
C ARG A 293 22.95 41.54 21.42
N ARG A 294 21.91 40.96 20.82
CA ARG A 294 21.85 39.52 20.52
C ARG A 294 21.42 39.30 19.08
N GLU A 295 22.15 38.45 18.35
CA GLU A 295 21.71 38.00 17.03
C GLU A 295 20.49 37.08 17.18
N VAL A 296 19.48 37.21 16.31
CA VAL A 296 18.35 36.28 16.21
C VAL A 296 18.29 35.68 14.80
N ARG A 297 18.07 34.37 14.71
CA ARG A 297 17.95 33.64 13.44
C ARG A 297 16.78 32.66 13.49
N ILE A 298 15.98 32.61 12.44
CA ILE A 298 14.82 31.72 12.34
C ILE A 298 15.10 30.67 11.28
N PHE A 299 14.97 29.41 11.67
CA PHE A 299 15.21 28.27 10.83
C PHE A 299 13.98 27.38 10.74
N SER A 300 13.84 26.67 9.62
CA SER A 300 12.93 25.54 9.54
C SER A 300 13.55 24.35 8.84
N ARG A 301 12.95 23.19 9.07
CA ARG A 301 13.17 21.98 8.28
C ARG A 301 11.89 21.15 8.23
N PRO A 302 11.71 20.29 7.22
CA PRO A 302 10.58 19.36 7.19
C PRO A 302 10.49 18.52 8.46
N ASP A 303 9.32 18.53 9.08
CA ASP A 303 8.98 17.66 10.19
C ASP A 303 8.60 16.29 9.65
N THR A 304 9.64 15.53 9.32
CA THR A 304 9.51 14.10 9.08
C THR A 304 9.75 13.40 10.41
N GLU A 305 8.88 12.45 10.75
CA GLU A 305 9.12 11.52 11.86
C GLU A 305 10.44 10.70 11.69
N ASP A 306 11.06 10.82 10.51
CA ASP A 306 12.28 10.19 9.98
C ASP A 306 13.54 11.07 10.12
N ALA A 307 13.49 12.22 10.79
CA ALA A 307 14.62 13.15 10.93
C ALA A 307 15.75 12.59 11.83
N VAL A 308 16.39 11.52 11.36
CA VAL A 308 17.66 10.96 11.83
C VAL A 308 18.72 11.10 10.74
N ASP A 309 18.34 11.46 9.50
CA ASP A 309 19.28 11.92 8.48
C ASP A 309 19.90 13.23 8.98
N HIS A 310 21.16 13.17 9.40
CA HIS A 310 21.96 14.32 9.83
C HIS A 310 22.28 15.31 8.68
N ASP A 311 21.81 15.02 7.46
CA ASP A 311 22.16 15.75 6.23
C ASP A 311 21.04 16.69 5.70
N GLU A 312 19.82 16.68 6.26
CA GLU A 312 18.83 17.73 5.94
C GLU A 312 19.22 19.04 6.65
N ALA A 313 19.89 19.92 5.89
CA ALA A 313 20.29 21.24 6.35
C ALA A 313 19.06 22.09 6.74
N TRP A 314 19.12 22.72 7.91
CA TRP A 314 18.16 23.73 8.32
C TRP A 314 18.20 24.91 7.35
N ALA A 315 17.04 25.30 6.82
CA ALA A 315 16.91 26.49 5.99
C ALA A 315 16.77 27.72 6.89
N CYS A 316 17.57 28.76 6.65
CA CYS A 316 17.45 30.04 7.35
C CYS A 316 16.45 30.95 6.63
N HIS A 317 15.43 31.41 7.33
CA HIS A 317 14.36 32.24 6.77
C HIS A 317 14.47 33.70 7.17
N ALA A 318 15.01 33.99 8.35
CA ALA A 318 15.20 35.34 8.82
C ALA A 318 16.43 35.47 9.72
N THR A 319 17.09 36.62 9.66
CA THR A 319 18.23 36.98 10.48
C THR A 319 18.09 38.41 10.97
N GLY A 320 18.46 38.70 12.20
CA GLY A 320 18.26 40.00 12.80
C GLY A 320 19.04 40.23 14.07
N ALA A 321 18.76 41.35 14.73
CA ALA A 321 19.38 41.76 15.99
C ALA A 321 18.32 42.22 16.99
N LEU A 322 18.51 41.81 18.24
CA LEU A 322 17.71 42.19 19.40
C LEU A 322 18.53 43.16 20.25
N SER A 323 17.87 44.19 20.76
CA SER A 323 18.52 45.21 21.59
C SER A 323 17.95 45.19 23.02
N PRO A 324 18.81 45.28 24.05
CA PRO A 324 18.38 45.49 25.44
C PRO A 324 17.91 46.92 25.70
N GLU A 325 18.21 47.87 24.80
CA GLU A 325 17.74 49.25 24.91
C GLU A 325 16.24 49.31 24.62
N SER A 326 15.48 49.81 25.59
CA SER A 326 14.07 50.15 25.38
C SER A 326 13.99 51.29 24.39
N ALA A 327 13.26 51.09 23.29
CA ALA A 327 12.86 52.20 22.44
C ALA A 327 12.15 53.27 23.30
N SER A 328 12.50 54.53 23.10
CA SER A 328 11.68 55.62 23.60
C SER A 328 10.34 55.55 22.86
N ALA A 329 9.21 55.57 23.57
CA ALA A 329 7.90 55.82 22.97
C ALA A 329 7.91 57.24 22.37
N ALA A 330 8.45 57.39 21.16
CA ALA A 330 8.72 58.69 20.55
C ALA A 330 7.62 59.06 19.55
N ASP A 331 6.93 60.14 19.90
CA ASP A 331 6.22 61.11 19.05
C ASP A 331 5.32 60.54 17.94
N GLY A 332 4.10 60.17 18.35
CA GLY A 332 3.02 59.87 17.43
C GLY A 332 1.78 59.30 18.08
N GLU A 333 1.43 59.70 19.32
CA GLU A 333 0.19 59.26 19.94
C GLU A 333 -1.00 59.61 19.03
N PRO A 334 -1.83 58.65 18.60
CA PRO A 334 -3.18 58.94 18.13
C PRO A 334 -4.08 59.29 19.33
N GLY A 335 -3.65 60.27 20.14
CA GLY A 335 -4.47 60.89 21.16
C GLY A 335 -5.40 61.89 20.50
N GLY A 336 -6.63 61.47 20.19
CA GLY A 336 -7.59 62.33 19.50
C GLY A 336 -8.88 61.60 19.10
N ALA A 337 -9.78 62.32 18.41
CA ALA A 337 -10.95 61.70 17.79
C ALA A 337 -10.50 60.76 16.66
N TRP A 338 -11.05 59.54 16.63
CA TRP A 338 -10.74 58.52 15.63
C TRP A 338 -11.99 58.14 14.84
N PRO A 339 -11.95 58.15 13.50
CA PRO A 339 -10.89 58.73 12.67
C PRO A 339 -10.82 60.27 12.84
N PRO A 340 -9.69 60.93 12.50
CA PRO A 340 -9.62 62.39 12.44
C PRO A 340 -10.73 62.99 11.58
N ALA A 341 -11.27 64.14 11.97
CA ALA A 341 -12.43 64.76 11.29
C ALA A 341 -12.15 65.17 9.83
N ASP A 342 -10.88 65.32 9.46
CA ASP A 342 -10.36 65.65 8.13
C ASP A 342 -9.87 64.43 7.34
N ALA A 343 -10.02 63.20 7.86
CA ALA A 343 -9.67 61.97 7.16
C ALA A 343 -10.79 61.53 6.19
N GLU A 344 -10.44 61.24 4.93
CA GLU A 344 -11.38 60.77 3.93
C GLU A 344 -11.46 59.24 3.93
N GLN A 345 -12.66 58.69 3.99
CA GLN A 345 -12.85 57.24 3.95
C GLN A 345 -12.54 56.68 2.56
N VAL A 346 -11.76 55.60 2.50
CA VAL A 346 -11.41 54.88 1.27
C VAL A 346 -12.33 53.67 1.12
N ASP A 347 -12.84 53.45 -0.09
CA ASP A 347 -13.64 52.26 -0.39
C ASP A 347 -12.74 51.01 -0.51
N ILE A 348 -13.02 50.01 0.31
CA ILE A 348 -12.31 48.72 0.34
C ILE A 348 -13.09 47.59 -0.33
N GLY A 349 -14.23 47.89 -0.98
CA GLY A 349 -15.01 46.93 -1.74
C GLY A 349 -14.17 46.21 -2.81
N GLY A 350 -14.21 44.88 -2.81
CA GLY A 350 -13.45 44.04 -3.75
C GLY A 350 -11.92 44.08 -3.56
N LEU A 351 -11.41 44.61 -2.45
CA LEU A 351 -9.96 44.67 -2.19
C LEU A 351 -9.28 43.30 -2.27
N TYR A 352 -9.83 42.29 -1.58
CA TYR A 352 -9.26 40.94 -1.55
C TYR A 352 -9.39 40.20 -2.90
N GLU A 353 -10.40 40.54 -3.71
CA GLU A 353 -10.54 40.02 -5.08
C GLU A 353 -9.44 40.58 -5.99
N ARG A 354 -9.14 41.88 -5.87
CA ARG A 354 -8.01 42.53 -6.57
C ARG A 354 -6.67 41.99 -6.07
N ALA A 355 -6.52 41.78 -4.77
CA ALA A 355 -5.33 41.20 -4.18
C ALA A 355 -5.09 39.77 -4.72
N SER A 356 -6.14 38.95 -4.81
CA SER A 356 -6.11 37.60 -5.40
C SER A 356 -5.69 37.62 -6.87
N ALA A 357 -6.22 38.57 -7.65
CA ALA A 357 -5.81 38.77 -9.05
C ALA A 357 -4.33 39.22 -9.18
N ALA A 358 -3.80 39.94 -8.19
CA ALA A 358 -2.40 40.33 -8.10
C ALA A 358 -1.49 39.22 -7.52
N GLY A 359 -2.06 38.06 -7.13
CA GLY A 359 -1.33 36.91 -6.60
C GLY A 359 -1.33 36.76 -5.08
N TYR A 360 -2.02 37.62 -4.33
CA TYR A 360 -2.23 37.47 -2.88
C TYR A 360 -3.56 36.78 -2.58
N HIS A 361 -3.51 35.51 -2.19
CA HIS A 361 -4.68 34.74 -1.80
C HIS A 361 -4.82 34.74 -0.27
N TYR A 362 -5.63 35.67 0.22
CA TYR A 362 -6.03 35.74 1.63
C TYR A 362 -7.37 35.04 1.84
N GLY A 363 -7.35 33.91 2.54
CA GLY A 363 -8.53 33.18 3.01
C GLY A 363 -9.21 33.85 4.21
N PRO A 364 -10.32 33.28 4.72
CA PRO A 364 -11.15 33.90 5.75
C PRO A 364 -10.40 34.32 7.02
N ALA A 365 -9.34 33.59 7.43
CA ALA A 365 -8.54 33.97 8.58
C ALA A 365 -7.82 35.31 8.38
N PHE A 366 -7.35 35.63 7.17
CA PHE A 366 -6.57 36.84 6.88
C PHE A 366 -7.43 38.04 6.44
N GLN A 367 -8.75 37.90 6.36
CA GLN A 367 -9.64 39.00 5.92
C GLN A 367 -10.10 39.90 7.08
N GLY A 368 -9.13 40.48 7.81
CA GLY A 368 -9.37 41.28 9.02
C GLY A 368 -9.58 42.79 8.84
N LEU A 369 -9.39 43.34 7.64
CA LEU A 369 -9.49 44.78 7.39
C LEU A 369 -10.96 45.26 7.37
N ARG A 370 -11.32 46.22 8.22
CA ARG A 370 -12.71 46.70 8.35
C ARG A 370 -12.97 48.00 7.60
N THR A 371 -12.10 48.98 7.79
CA THR A 371 -12.24 50.32 7.23
C THR A 371 -10.87 50.94 7.05
N VAL A 372 -10.74 51.80 6.03
CA VAL A 372 -9.53 52.58 5.76
C VAL A 372 -9.92 54.03 5.54
N TRP A 373 -9.11 54.95 6.05
CA TRP A 373 -9.17 56.37 5.78
C TRP A 373 -7.81 56.88 5.30
N ARG A 374 -7.82 57.91 4.45
CA ARG A 374 -6.64 58.64 4.02
C ARG A 374 -6.56 59.95 4.79
N HIS A 375 -5.42 60.21 5.43
CA HIS A 375 -5.15 61.43 6.18
C HIS A 375 -3.80 62.02 5.71
N GLY A 376 -3.85 62.91 4.73
CA GLY A 376 -2.64 63.37 4.04
C GLY A 376 -1.97 62.22 3.26
N GLU A 377 -0.71 61.93 3.58
CA GLU A 377 0.04 60.77 3.02
C GLU A 377 -0.17 59.47 3.83
N ASP A 378 -0.83 59.55 4.99
CA ASP A 378 -1.03 58.41 5.87
C ASP A 378 -2.30 57.62 5.50
N LEU A 379 -2.23 56.30 5.70
CA LEU A 379 -3.40 55.42 5.72
C LEU A 379 -3.71 55.03 7.15
N LEU A 380 -4.94 55.33 7.57
CA LEU A 380 -5.49 54.95 8.87
C LEU A 380 -6.43 53.76 8.65
N ALA A 381 -6.37 52.73 9.48
CA ALA A 381 -7.23 51.57 9.33
C ALA A 381 -7.73 51.02 10.67
N GLU A 382 -8.90 50.39 10.63
CA GLU A 382 -9.35 49.51 11.70
C GLU A 382 -9.27 48.06 11.22
N VAL A 383 -8.62 47.23 12.02
CA VAL A 383 -8.43 45.81 11.75
C VAL A 383 -8.91 44.99 12.94
N VAL A 384 -9.47 43.82 12.67
CA VAL A 384 -9.92 42.86 13.68
C VAL A 384 -9.33 41.50 13.38
N LEU A 385 -9.12 40.71 14.42
CA LEU A 385 -8.78 39.30 14.31
C LEU A 385 -10.05 38.50 13.97
N PRO A 386 -10.16 37.87 12.78
CA PRO A 386 -11.34 37.08 12.43
C PRO A 386 -11.44 35.80 13.28
N ASP A 387 -12.65 35.33 13.54
CA ASP A 387 -12.88 34.08 14.30
C ASP A 387 -12.17 32.86 13.69
N ALA A 388 -12.00 32.85 12.36
CA ALA A 388 -11.30 31.80 11.61
C ALA A 388 -9.80 31.70 11.94
N ALA A 389 -9.20 32.74 12.54
CA ALA A 389 -7.82 32.73 12.99
C ALA A 389 -7.61 31.96 14.31
N GLY A 390 -8.68 31.60 15.02
CA GLY A 390 -8.62 30.84 16.27
C GLY A 390 -8.39 31.71 17.51
N ALA A 391 -7.89 31.09 18.58
CA ALA A 391 -7.66 31.78 19.84
C ALA A 391 -6.48 32.77 19.76
N HIS A 392 -6.63 33.94 20.40
CA HIS A 392 -5.60 34.98 20.45
C HIS A 392 -4.58 34.77 21.59
N ASP A 393 -4.88 33.85 22.52
CA ASP A 393 -4.02 33.53 23.65
C ASP A 393 -2.69 32.92 23.18
N GLY A 394 -1.61 33.26 23.89
CA GLY A 394 -0.28 32.71 23.64
C GLY A 394 0.50 33.33 22.48
N PHE A 395 0.12 34.55 22.06
CA PHE A 395 0.89 35.39 21.15
C PHE A 395 1.10 36.77 21.76
N GLY A 396 2.24 37.41 21.45
CA GLY A 396 2.44 38.82 21.82
C GLY A 396 1.44 39.72 21.09
N ILE A 397 1.35 39.54 19.78
CA ILE A 397 0.30 40.07 18.90
C ILE A 397 -0.03 38.95 17.90
N HIS A 398 -1.31 38.65 17.67
CA HIS A 398 -1.64 37.54 16.77
C HIS A 398 -1.10 37.82 15.35
N PRO A 399 -0.37 36.89 14.70
CA PRO A 399 0.25 37.14 13.38
C PRO A 399 -0.74 37.59 12.31
N VAL A 400 -1.95 37.03 12.30
CA VAL A 400 -3.05 37.45 11.41
C VAL A 400 -3.46 38.90 11.62
N LEU A 401 -3.51 39.38 12.88
CA LEU A 401 -3.87 40.77 13.17
C LEU A 401 -2.77 41.72 12.70
N LEU A 402 -1.50 41.34 12.92
CA LEU A 402 -0.35 42.11 12.45
C LEU A 402 -0.24 42.13 10.92
N ASP A 403 -0.50 41.00 10.25
CA ASP A 403 -0.54 40.93 8.78
C ASP A 403 -1.68 41.79 8.22
N ALA A 404 -2.87 41.73 8.84
CA ALA A 404 -3.99 42.56 8.47
C ALA A 404 -3.72 44.08 8.58
N ALA A 405 -2.84 44.48 9.51
CA ALA A 405 -2.39 45.87 9.64
C ALA A 405 -1.56 46.35 8.43
N LEU A 406 -1.04 45.44 7.60
CA LEU A 406 -0.30 45.77 6.38
C LEU A 406 -1.20 45.88 5.14
N HIS A 407 -2.41 45.33 5.16
CA HIS A 407 -3.34 45.37 4.02
C HIS A 407 -3.68 46.76 3.48
N PRO A 408 -3.72 47.86 4.28
CA PRO A 408 -3.88 49.20 3.73
C PRO A 408 -2.80 49.54 2.67
N ALA A 409 -1.60 48.98 2.76
CA ALA A 409 -0.54 49.20 1.78
C ALA A 409 -0.90 48.72 0.36
N LEU A 410 -1.84 47.76 0.22
CA LEU A 410 -2.35 47.30 -1.08
C LEU A 410 -3.07 48.43 -1.85
N LEU A 411 -3.49 49.50 -1.17
CA LEU A 411 -4.13 50.67 -1.77
C LEU A 411 -3.13 51.73 -2.25
N LEU A 412 -1.83 51.58 -1.95
CA LEU A 412 -0.78 52.48 -2.40
C LEU A 412 -0.34 52.18 -3.86
N ASP A 413 -0.81 51.07 -4.45
CA ASP A 413 -0.44 50.57 -5.77
C ASP A 413 -1.28 51.08 -6.95
N GLU A 414 -2.19 52.05 -6.74
CA GLU A 414 -3.08 52.59 -7.78
C GLU A 414 -2.39 53.58 -8.76
N GLY A 415 -1.17 53.28 -9.20
CA GLY A 415 -0.50 53.98 -10.29
C GLY A 415 -0.95 53.46 -11.67
N PRO A 416 -0.84 54.24 -12.77
CA PRO A 416 -1.23 53.78 -14.10
C PRO A 416 -0.41 52.55 -14.50
N GLN A 417 -1.11 51.48 -14.89
CA GLN A 417 -0.56 50.25 -15.46
C GLN A 417 0.26 50.58 -16.72
N GLU A 418 1.56 50.79 -16.56
CA GLU A 418 2.51 50.48 -17.62
C GLU A 418 2.88 49.00 -17.47
N GLU A 419 2.39 48.21 -18.43
CA GLU A 419 2.79 46.83 -18.68
C GLU A 419 4.31 46.78 -18.84
N THR A 420 5.07 46.30 -17.84
CA THR A 420 6.30 45.47 -17.97
C THR A 420 7.13 45.42 -16.67
N GLU A 421 6.63 44.82 -15.58
CA GLU A 421 7.48 44.15 -14.55
C GLU A 421 6.58 43.44 -13.52
N ALA A 422 6.36 42.14 -13.69
CA ALA A 422 5.41 41.32 -12.93
C ALA A 422 6.04 40.73 -11.65
N GLY A 423 5.67 41.23 -10.47
CA GLY A 423 6.11 40.65 -9.18
C GLY A 423 5.26 41.12 -8.00
N VAL A 424 5.07 40.24 -7.02
CA VAL A 424 4.28 40.49 -5.79
C VAL A 424 5.18 41.16 -4.74
N ARG A 425 4.71 42.20 -4.04
CA ARG A 425 5.51 42.86 -2.99
C ARG A 425 5.35 42.17 -1.64
N LEU A 426 6.45 41.74 -1.04
CA LEU A 426 6.47 41.09 0.27
C LEU A 426 7.32 41.90 1.25
N PRO A 427 7.01 41.84 2.56
CA PRO A 427 7.90 42.32 3.61
C PRO A 427 9.30 41.75 3.45
N PHE A 428 10.32 42.60 3.50
CA PHE A 428 11.73 42.20 3.37
C PHE A 428 12.54 42.47 4.63
N ALA A 429 12.41 43.66 5.22
CA ALA A 429 13.14 44.02 6.44
C ALA A 429 12.29 44.84 7.40
N TRP A 430 12.29 44.46 8.67
CA TRP A 430 11.57 45.15 9.76
C TRP A 430 12.58 45.79 10.70
N ASN A 431 12.50 47.11 10.90
CA ASN A 431 13.44 47.86 11.71
C ASN A 431 12.72 48.55 12.87
N GLY A 432 13.32 48.43 14.06
CA GLY A 432 12.83 49.06 15.29
C GLY A 432 11.40 48.64 15.62
N VAL A 433 11.17 47.33 15.80
CA VAL A 433 9.89 46.79 16.24
C VAL A 433 9.85 46.71 17.76
N SER A 434 8.83 47.32 18.35
CA SER A 434 8.58 47.28 19.79
C SER A 434 7.12 46.92 20.06
N LEU A 435 6.91 45.95 20.95
CA LEU A 435 5.61 45.51 21.43
C LEU A 435 5.36 46.11 22.83
N TRP A 436 4.24 46.80 22.99
CA TRP A 436 3.90 47.58 24.19
C TRP A 436 2.78 46.93 25.02
N ALA A 437 1.89 46.20 24.36
CA ALA A 437 0.77 45.50 24.98
C ALA A 437 0.45 44.20 24.22
N THR A 438 -0.13 43.22 24.91
CA THR A 438 -0.53 41.92 24.35
C THR A 438 -2.04 41.70 24.41
N GLY A 439 -2.55 40.70 23.69
CA GLY A 439 -3.96 40.31 23.74
C GLY A 439 -4.92 41.20 22.93
N ALA A 440 -4.40 42.03 22.02
CA ALA A 440 -5.23 42.81 21.11
C ALA A 440 -5.97 41.89 20.13
N THR A 441 -7.29 42.05 20.03
CA THR A 441 -8.16 41.39 19.03
C THR A 441 -8.72 42.39 18.01
N GLU A 442 -8.68 43.68 18.35
CA GLU A 442 -9.02 44.80 17.48
C GLU A 442 -7.92 45.84 17.59
N ALA A 443 -7.55 46.46 16.47
CA ALA A 443 -6.50 47.47 16.44
C ALA A 443 -6.81 48.61 15.46
N ARG A 444 -6.35 49.79 15.85
CA ARG A 444 -6.25 50.99 15.01
C ARG A 444 -4.84 51.09 14.49
N VAL A 445 -4.72 51.27 13.19
CA VAL A 445 -3.45 51.22 12.48
C VAL A 445 -3.22 52.56 11.80
N ARG A 446 -2.01 53.08 11.93
CA ARG A 446 -1.51 54.20 11.12
C ARG A 446 -0.30 53.73 10.34
N LEU A 447 -0.42 53.78 9.02
CA LEU A 447 0.64 53.47 8.08
C LEU A 447 1.09 54.78 7.42
N SER A 448 2.34 55.16 7.63
CA SER A 448 2.92 56.40 7.10
C SER A 448 4.07 56.06 6.14
N PRO A 449 4.16 56.70 4.96
CA PRO A 449 5.34 56.58 4.11
C PRO A 449 6.59 57.05 4.86
N HIS A 450 7.67 56.28 4.76
CA HIS A 450 8.98 56.61 5.31
C HIS A 450 9.99 56.68 4.17
N ARG A 451 10.70 57.80 4.04
CA ARG A 451 11.77 57.93 3.04
C ARG A 451 13.05 57.28 3.60
N GLY A 452 13.28 56.03 3.22
CA GLY A 452 14.57 55.36 3.37
C GLY A 452 15.59 55.83 2.33
N ASP A 453 16.82 55.33 2.45
CA ASP A 453 17.95 55.60 1.53
C ASP A 453 17.87 54.79 0.21
N GLY A 454 16.80 53.99 0.01
CA GLY A 454 16.60 53.10 -1.14
C GLY A 454 15.63 53.63 -2.21
N ASP A 455 15.58 52.95 -3.37
CA ASP A 455 14.72 53.30 -4.52
C ASP A 455 13.22 53.00 -4.29
N GLU A 456 12.87 52.17 -3.30
CA GLU A 456 11.48 51.84 -2.94
C GLU A 456 11.07 52.51 -1.61
N PRO A 457 9.80 52.94 -1.45
CA PRO A 457 9.34 53.61 -0.24
C PRO A 457 9.17 52.63 0.93
N ASP A 458 9.87 52.89 2.03
CA ASP A 458 9.66 52.20 3.31
C ASP A 458 8.33 52.65 3.95
N LEU A 459 7.81 51.83 4.86
CA LEU A 459 6.58 52.12 5.60
C LEU A 459 6.84 52.19 7.11
N ARG A 460 6.29 53.19 7.79
CA ARG A 460 6.22 53.25 9.24
C ARG A 460 4.85 52.76 9.70
N LEU A 461 4.82 51.88 10.71
CA LEU A 461 3.59 51.28 11.23
C LEU A 461 3.42 51.59 12.71
N THR A 462 2.28 52.16 13.08
CA THR A 462 1.85 52.31 14.48
C THR A 462 0.52 51.60 14.68
N VAL A 463 0.45 50.72 15.67
CA VAL A 463 -0.73 49.93 16.04
C VAL A 463 -1.13 50.29 17.46
N THR A 464 -2.38 50.69 17.64
CA THR A 464 -2.99 50.98 18.96
C THR A 464 -4.25 50.16 19.17
N ASP A 465 -4.69 50.03 20.41
CA ASP A 465 -5.98 49.42 20.73
C ASP A 465 -7.16 50.35 20.37
N ALA A 466 -8.39 49.89 20.64
CA ALA A 466 -9.61 50.67 20.43
C ALA A 466 -9.71 51.95 21.30
N THR A 467 -8.90 52.05 22.36
CA THR A 467 -8.82 53.24 23.23
C THR A 467 -7.75 54.23 22.78
N GLY A 468 -6.85 53.83 21.87
CA GLY A 468 -5.71 54.61 21.39
C GLY A 468 -4.41 54.35 22.17
N ALA A 469 -4.38 53.35 23.06
CA ALA A 469 -3.17 52.96 23.76
C ALA A 469 -2.23 52.17 22.83
N PRO A 470 -0.91 52.38 22.89
CA PRO A 470 0.04 51.72 22.00
C PRO A 470 0.07 50.21 22.21
N VAL A 471 0.03 49.46 21.11
CA VAL A 471 0.14 47.99 21.07
C VAL A 471 1.46 47.59 20.43
N LEU A 472 1.76 48.08 19.22
CA LEU A 472 2.99 47.77 18.49
C LEU A 472 3.44 48.98 17.65
N SER A 473 4.75 49.18 17.54
CA SER A 473 5.35 50.19 16.67
C SER A 473 6.48 49.60 15.83
N VAL A 474 6.56 49.98 14.56
CA VAL A 474 7.64 49.65 13.62
C VAL A 474 8.22 50.95 13.09
N ALA A 475 9.52 51.17 13.27
CA ALA A 475 10.19 52.38 12.81
C ALA A 475 10.25 52.47 11.28
N SER A 476 10.62 51.37 10.62
CA SER A 476 10.61 51.22 9.16
C SER A 476 10.37 49.76 8.75
N LEU A 477 9.55 49.56 7.73
CA LEU A 477 9.27 48.29 7.05
C LEU A 477 9.60 48.47 5.57
N ALA A 478 10.65 47.79 5.13
CA ALA A 478 10.99 47.68 3.72
C ALA A 478 10.17 46.56 3.07
N VAL A 479 9.54 46.86 1.95
CA VAL A 479 8.87 45.88 1.08
C VAL A 479 9.68 45.71 -0.20
N ARG A 480 9.67 44.53 -0.81
CA ARG A 480 10.36 44.26 -2.09
C ARG A 480 9.52 43.35 -2.98
N ARG A 481 9.69 43.47 -4.29
CA ARG A 481 9.12 42.52 -5.25
C ARG A 481 9.80 41.15 -5.16
N ALA A 482 9.00 40.10 -5.08
CA ALA A 482 9.44 38.71 -5.10
C ALA A 482 9.23 38.10 -6.49
N ASP A 483 10.20 37.26 -6.92
CA ASP A 483 10.12 36.48 -8.15
C ASP A 483 9.16 35.28 -7.97
N PRO A 484 8.08 35.18 -8.77
CA PRO A 484 7.15 34.05 -8.72
C PRO A 484 7.80 32.67 -8.94
N GLU A 485 8.90 32.58 -9.70
CA GLU A 485 9.60 31.31 -9.90
C GLU A 485 10.34 30.85 -8.65
N GLN A 486 10.99 31.77 -7.92
CA GLN A 486 11.63 31.47 -6.63
C GLN A 486 10.61 31.03 -5.57
N LEU A 487 9.42 31.64 -5.55
CA LEU A 487 8.33 31.27 -4.64
C LEU A 487 7.77 29.85 -4.92
N ARG A 488 7.69 29.45 -6.20
CA ARG A 488 7.29 28.10 -6.59
C ARG A 488 8.39 27.07 -6.34
N ALA A 489 9.65 27.44 -6.56
CA ALA A 489 10.80 26.58 -6.26
C ALA A 489 10.92 26.29 -4.76
N ALA A 490 10.66 27.29 -3.90
CA ALA A 490 10.62 27.12 -2.44
C ALA A 490 9.49 26.16 -1.98
N GLY A 491 8.35 26.15 -2.67
CA GLY A 491 7.26 25.19 -2.44
C GLY A 491 7.54 23.78 -2.98
N LYS A 492 8.38 23.65 -4.03
CA LYS A 492 8.78 22.38 -4.66
C LYS A 492 9.93 21.65 -3.94
N ALA A 493 10.28 22.06 -2.71
CA ALA A 493 11.46 21.56 -1.98
C ALA A 493 11.58 20.01 -2.02
N ARG A 494 12.45 19.55 -2.94
CA ARG A 494 13.00 18.20 -3.15
C ARG A 494 12.00 17.05 -3.01
N ALA A 495 11.48 16.58 -4.15
CA ALA A 495 10.63 15.41 -4.24
C ALA A 495 11.28 14.18 -3.58
N LYS A 496 10.98 13.97 -2.29
CA LYS A 496 11.40 12.80 -1.52
C LYS A 496 10.75 11.58 -2.17
N GLY A 497 11.53 10.79 -2.91
CA GLY A 497 11.05 9.59 -3.59
C GLY A 497 11.73 9.23 -4.91
N LEU A 498 12.64 10.08 -5.42
CA LEU A 498 13.49 9.73 -6.57
C LEU A 498 14.83 9.12 -6.13
N PHE A 499 15.19 8.03 -6.78
CA PHE A 499 16.42 7.29 -6.53
C PHE A 499 17.07 6.84 -7.84
N THR A 500 18.38 6.58 -7.79
CA THR A 500 19.15 5.97 -8.88
C THR A 500 19.95 4.78 -8.35
N VAL A 501 20.37 3.88 -9.23
CA VAL A 501 21.25 2.75 -8.87
C VAL A 501 22.71 3.19 -9.03
N GLU A 502 23.43 3.22 -7.92
CA GLU A 502 24.86 3.47 -7.86
C GLU A 502 25.63 2.16 -7.65
N TRP A 503 26.73 1.98 -8.36
CA TRP A 503 27.61 0.83 -8.20
C TRP A 503 28.76 1.17 -7.25
N THR A 504 28.71 0.60 -6.05
CA THR A 504 29.68 0.88 -4.96
C THR A 504 30.77 -0.19 -4.92
N ASP A 505 32.02 0.21 -4.65
CA ASP A 505 33.13 -0.73 -4.44
C ASP A 505 32.89 -1.64 -3.24
N VAL A 506 33.11 -2.94 -3.44
CA VAL A 506 33.10 -3.95 -2.39
C VAL A 506 34.54 -4.20 -1.95
N PRO A 507 34.88 -4.04 -0.66
CA PRO A 507 36.22 -4.35 -0.15
C PRO A 507 36.58 -5.82 -0.43
N LEU A 508 37.70 -6.04 -1.10
CA LEU A 508 38.19 -7.39 -1.38
C LEU A 508 38.66 -8.05 -0.08
N VAL A 509 38.09 -9.20 0.25
CA VAL A 509 38.56 -10.05 1.35
C VAL A 509 39.80 -10.82 0.88
N ASP A 510 40.85 -10.84 1.68
CA ASP A 510 42.09 -11.56 1.38
C ASP A 510 41.86 -13.07 1.51
N VAL A 511 41.67 -13.73 0.36
CA VAL A 511 41.35 -15.17 0.24
C VAL A 511 42.54 -16.06 0.64
N SER A 512 43.71 -15.50 0.94
CA SER A 512 44.91 -16.26 1.34
C SER A 512 44.80 -16.91 2.72
N SER A 513 43.80 -16.53 3.53
CA SER A 513 43.59 -17.05 4.90
C SER A 513 42.24 -17.78 5.12
N ALA A 514 41.33 -17.76 4.15
CA ALA A 514 40.12 -18.58 4.16
C ALA A 514 40.48 -20.00 3.72
N GLY A 515 41.01 -20.81 4.65
CA GLY A 515 41.27 -22.22 4.39
C GLY A 515 40.00 -22.93 3.94
N ALA A 516 40.06 -23.57 2.76
CA ALA A 516 39.36 -24.82 2.43
C ALA A 516 38.00 -25.09 3.13
N GLY A 517 37.08 -24.12 3.08
CA GLY A 517 35.73 -24.24 3.66
C GLY A 517 34.68 -24.74 2.66
N ASP A 518 34.88 -24.49 1.36
CA ASP A 518 34.05 -25.04 0.28
C ASP A 518 34.68 -26.36 -0.19
N GLY A 519 34.45 -27.44 0.53
CA GLY A 519 34.98 -28.78 0.23
C GLY A 519 34.53 -29.39 -1.10
N HIS A 520 33.82 -28.67 -1.97
CA HIS A 520 33.29 -29.16 -3.24
C HIS A 520 33.53 -28.12 -4.35
N GLY A 521 34.24 -28.52 -5.42
CA GLY A 521 34.74 -27.65 -6.49
C GLY A 521 33.68 -26.88 -7.29
N TRP A 522 34.10 -26.18 -8.34
CA TRP A 522 33.21 -25.45 -9.26
C TRP A 522 32.86 -26.30 -10.48
N ALA A 523 31.70 -26.05 -11.10
CA ALA A 523 31.35 -26.61 -12.41
C ALA A 523 30.66 -25.58 -13.30
N VAL A 524 30.60 -25.85 -14.61
CA VAL A 524 29.89 -25.03 -15.60
C VAL A 524 28.69 -25.79 -16.13
N LEU A 525 27.56 -25.10 -16.26
CA LEU A 525 26.33 -25.60 -16.84
C LEU A 525 26.10 -24.95 -18.21
N GLY A 526 25.93 -25.78 -19.24
CA GLY A 526 25.74 -25.37 -20.63
C GLY A 526 26.98 -25.54 -21.51
N GLN A 527 26.80 -25.32 -22.82
CA GLN A 527 27.84 -25.48 -23.85
C GLN A 527 28.80 -24.28 -23.90
N ASP A 528 28.32 -23.09 -23.51
CA ASP A 528 29.08 -21.84 -23.52
C ASP A 528 29.76 -21.62 -22.17
N ALA A 529 31.07 -21.86 -22.12
CA ALA A 529 31.90 -21.54 -20.96
C ALA A 529 32.65 -20.22 -21.22
N PRO A 530 32.77 -19.33 -20.21
CA PRO A 530 33.65 -18.18 -20.32
C PRO A 530 35.07 -18.62 -20.65
N ALA A 531 35.79 -17.85 -21.49
CA ALA A 531 37.16 -18.21 -21.90
C ALA A 531 38.10 -18.45 -20.70
N TRP A 532 37.91 -17.71 -19.61
CA TRP A 532 38.68 -17.83 -18.36
C TRP A 532 38.36 -19.06 -17.51
N ALA A 533 37.23 -19.74 -17.74
CA ALA A 533 36.85 -20.93 -17.00
C ALA A 533 37.83 -22.11 -17.24
N GLY A 534 38.62 -22.04 -18.31
CA GLY A 534 39.60 -23.07 -18.69
C GLY A 534 38.93 -24.39 -19.11
N THR A 535 39.76 -25.38 -19.45
CA THR A 535 39.30 -26.75 -19.77
C THR A 535 39.09 -27.62 -18.53
N ASP A 536 39.50 -27.14 -17.36
CA ASP A 536 39.72 -27.98 -16.18
C ASP A 536 38.50 -27.99 -15.23
N LEU A 537 37.51 -27.14 -15.48
CA LEU A 537 36.23 -27.15 -14.77
C LEU A 537 35.30 -28.20 -15.39
N PRO A 538 34.71 -29.11 -14.60
CA PRO A 538 33.67 -30.02 -15.06
C PRO A 538 32.53 -29.27 -15.74
N ARG A 539 32.07 -29.79 -16.88
CA ARG A 539 31.00 -29.19 -17.69
C ARG A 539 29.85 -30.17 -17.82
N TYR A 540 28.65 -29.67 -17.61
CA TYR A 540 27.41 -30.44 -17.71
C TYR A 540 26.44 -29.70 -18.61
N GLU A 541 25.75 -30.42 -19.50
CA GLU A 541 24.81 -29.79 -20.43
C GLU A 541 23.52 -29.36 -19.71
N THR A 542 23.09 -30.15 -18.71
CA THR A 542 21.85 -29.94 -17.97
C THR A 542 22.05 -30.23 -16.48
N PRO A 543 21.16 -29.73 -15.59
CA PRO A 543 21.18 -30.08 -14.17
C PRO A 543 21.06 -31.60 -13.95
N ALA A 544 20.28 -32.30 -14.79
CA ALA A 544 20.17 -33.76 -14.75
C ALA A 544 21.53 -34.44 -15.00
N ALA A 545 22.28 -34.02 -16.02
CA ALA A 545 23.60 -34.56 -16.33
C ALA A 545 24.61 -34.32 -15.19
N LEU A 546 24.51 -33.20 -14.47
CA LEU A 546 25.29 -32.94 -13.26
C LEU A 546 24.96 -33.96 -12.15
N LEU A 547 23.68 -34.25 -11.94
CA LEU A 547 23.19 -35.14 -10.87
C LEU A 547 23.40 -36.63 -11.16
N GLU A 548 23.45 -37.01 -12.44
CA GLU A 548 23.79 -38.34 -12.93
C GLU A 548 25.29 -38.64 -12.88
N SER A 549 26.13 -37.63 -12.69
CA SER A 549 27.57 -37.83 -12.56
C SER A 549 27.93 -38.52 -11.24
N ASP A 550 28.92 -39.42 -11.28
CA ASP A 550 29.48 -40.06 -10.08
C ASP A 550 30.32 -39.09 -9.21
N ALA A 551 30.45 -37.83 -9.64
CA ALA A 551 31.19 -36.79 -8.92
C ALA A 551 30.34 -36.17 -7.80
N PRO A 552 30.96 -35.71 -6.69
CA PRO A 552 30.24 -34.95 -5.68
C PRO A 552 29.68 -33.66 -6.28
N VAL A 553 28.47 -33.28 -5.85
CA VAL A 553 27.81 -32.06 -6.30
C VAL A 553 28.69 -30.84 -5.96
N PRO A 554 29.07 -30.02 -6.95
CA PRO A 554 29.82 -28.78 -6.76
C PRO A 554 29.19 -27.85 -5.72
N GLY A 555 29.99 -27.09 -4.98
CA GLY A 555 29.46 -26.02 -4.11
C GLY A 555 28.96 -24.81 -4.89
N THR A 556 29.51 -24.60 -6.11
CA THR A 556 29.17 -23.49 -7.01
C THR A 556 29.07 -23.99 -8.45
N VAL A 557 27.98 -23.62 -9.12
CA VAL A 557 27.76 -23.90 -10.55
C VAL A 557 27.56 -22.60 -11.30
N LEU A 558 28.32 -22.42 -12.38
CA LEU A 558 28.30 -21.24 -13.23
C LEU A 558 27.45 -21.51 -14.48
N VAL A 559 26.58 -20.57 -14.84
CA VAL A 559 25.80 -20.62 -16.09
C VAL A 559 25.90 -19.28 -16.80
N ALA A 560 26.18 -19.29 -18.11
CA ALA A 560 26.19 -18.10 -18.94
C ALA A 560 25.08 -18.21 -20.01
N PRO A 561 24.23 -17.20 -20.19
CA PRO A 561 23.32 -17.17 -21.32
C PRO A 561 24.13 -16.95 -22.60
N SER A 562 23.83 -17.72 -23.65
CA SER A 562 24.43 -17.51 -24.98
C SER A 562 24.11 -16.10 -25.48
N PRO A 563 25.08 -15.29 -25.92
CA PRO A 563 24.81 -13.94 -26.43
C PRO A 563 24.05 -13.99 -27.77
N THR A 564 23.27 -12.96 -28.07
CA THR A 564 22.68 -12.78 -29.41
C THR A 564 23.69 -12.12 -30.36
N PRO A 565 24.03 -12.72 -31.51
CA PRO A 565 24.89 -12.08 -32.51
C PRO A 565 24.17 -10.96 -33.28
N ASP A 566 22.84 -10.92 -33.25
CA ASP A 566 22.02 -9.89 -33.87
C ASP A 566 21.64 -8.83 -32.81
N THR A 567 22.11 -7.61 -33.03
CA THR A 567 21.94 -6.46 -32.12
C THR A 567 20.70 -5.62 -32.42
N SER A 568 19.92 -5.99 -33.44
CA SER A 568 18.66 -5.32 -33.76
C SER A 568 17.67 -5.39 -32.59
N THR A 569 16.87 -4.35 -32.38
CA THR A 569 15.91 -4.29 -31.27
C THR A 569 14.96 -5.49 -31.23
N LEU A 570 14.53 -5.99 -32.40
CA LEU A 570 13.65 -7.17 -32.48
C LEU A 570 14.36 -8.46 -32.08
N ALA A 571 15.61 -8.66 -32.53
CA ALA A 571 16.36 -9.85 -32.13
C ALA A 571 16.69 -9.83 -30.64
N VAL A 572 17.06 -8.67 -30.10
CA VAL A 572 17.34 -8.45 -28.67
C VAL A 572 16.09 -8.68 -27.83
N GLU A 573 14.91 -8.23 -28.28
CA GLU A 573 13.64 -8.49 -27.60
C GLU A 573 13.28 -9.98 -27.59
N ALA A 574 13.28 -10.63 -28.75
CA ALA A 574 12.95 -12.05 -28.86
C ALA A 574 13.95 -12.93 -28.08
N HIS A 575 15.23 -12.57 -28.12
CA HIS A 575 16.27 -13.25 -27.37
C HIS A 575 16.11 -13.03 -25.85
N GLY A 576 15.79 -11.81 -25.41
CA GLY A 576 15.50 -11.51 -24.01
C GLY A 576 14.35 -12.35 -23.44
N HIS A 577 13.27 -12.50 -24.21
CA HIS A 577 12.15 -13.37 -23.83
C HIS A 577 12.60 -14.82 -23.66
N ALA A 578 13.36 -15.35 -24.64
CA ALA A 578 13.85 -16.71 -24.61
C ALA A 578 14.87 -16.96 -23.48
N VAL A 579 15.69 -15.95 -23.15
CA VAL A 579 16.61 -15.98 -22.00
C VAL A 579 15.83 -16.02 -20.69
N ALA A 580 14.81 -15.18 -20.53
CA ALA A 580 13.95 -15.19 -19.34
C ALA A 580 13.23 -16.54 -19.18
N GLU A 581 12.69 -17.12 -20.25
CA GLU A 581 12.01 -18.43 -20.20
C GLU A 581 12.96 -19.58 -19.86
N ARG A 582 14.21 -19.55 -20.37
CA ARG A 582 15.24 -20.53 -19.99
C ARG A 582 15.68 -20.36 -18.54
N ALA A 583 15.87 -19.11 -18.09
CA ALA A 583 16.22 -18.81 -16.71
C ALA A 583 15.12 -19.26 -15.75
N LEU A 584 13.84 -19.03 -16.07
CA LEU A 584 12.70 -19.49 -15.28
C LEU A 584 12.74 -21.02 -15.09
N ARG A 585 12.86 -21.79 -16.18
CA ARG A 585 12.95 -23.25 -16.12
C ARG A 585 14.14 -23.73 -15.31
N LEU A 586 15.32 -23.13 -15.55
CA LEU A 586 16.53 -23.50 -14.82
C LEU A 586 16.36 -23.25 -13.32
N VAL A 587 15.82 -22.10 -12.92
CA VAL A 587 15.55 -21.79 -11.51
C VAL A 587 14.53 -22.76 -10.93
N GLN A 588 13.46 -23.09 -11.65
CA GLN A 588 12.45 -24.07 -11.22
C GLN A 588 13.05 -25.45 -10.97
N ASP A 589 13.80 -25.97 -11.95
CA ASP A 589 14.48 -27.27 -11.85
C ASP A 589 15.49 -27.26 -10.68
N TRP A 590 16.22 -26.15 -10.50
CA TRP A 590 17.22 -25.99 -9.45
C TRP A 590 16.62 -25.98 -8.04
N VAL A 591 15.46 -25.31 -7.87
CA VAL A 591 14.76 -25.25 -6.59
C VAL A 591 14.04 -26.56 -6.28
N ALA A 592 13.54 -27.26 -7.30
CA ALA A 592 12.82 -28.52 -7.14
C ALA A 592 13.72 -29.68 -6.69
N GLU A 593 15.02 -29.63 -6.98
CA GLU A 593 15.97 -30.72 -6.66
C GLU A 593 16.57 -30.58 -5.24
N PRO A 594 16.26 -31.52 -4.31
CA PRO A 594 16.78 -31.46 -2.94
C PRO A 594 18.31 -31.58 -2.85
N ARG A 595 18.96 -32.32 -3.77
CA ARG A 595 20.42 -32.49 -3.79
C ARG A 595 21.19 -31.19 -4.10
N LEU A 596 20.53 -30.20 -4.70
CA LEU A 596 21.11 -28.91 -5.07
C LEU A 596 20.85 -27.81 -4.01
N THR A 597 20.24 -28.16 -2.87
CA THR A 597 19.91 -27.20 -1.79
C THR A 597 21.14 -26.45 -1.28
N ASP A 598 22.29 -27.13 -1.23
CA ASP A 598 23.54 -26.54 -0.73
C ASP A 598 24.42 -25.92 -1.83
N THR A 599 24.01 -26.03 -3.10
CA THR A 599 24.77 -25.52 -4.25
C THR A 599 24.27 -24.15 -4.70
N ARG A 600 25.20 -23.20 -4.85
CA ARG A 600 24.95 -21.86 -5.40
C ARG A 600 24.97 -21.92 -6.93
N LEU A 601 23.94 -21.37 -7.57
CA LEU A 601 23.90 -21.15 -9.02
C LEU A 601 24.27 -19.69 -9.32
N VAL A 602 25.33 -19.49 -10.09
CA VAL A 602 25.84 -18.17 -10.48
C VAL A 602 25.52 -17.91 -11.95
N PHE A 603 24.69 -16.90 -12.20
CA PHE A 603 24.39 -16.42 -13.54
C PHE A 603 25.46 -15.41 -13.95
N LEU A 604 26.30 -15.81 -14.90
CA LEU A 604 27.33 -14.99 -15.51
C LEU A 604 26.73 -14.24 -16.68
N THR A 605 26.66 -12.92 -16.61
CA THR A 605 26.18 -12.09 -17.71
C THR A 605 27.28 -11.18 -18.23
N HIS A 606 27.13 -10.70 -19.47
CA HIS A 606 28.03 -9.71 -20.04
C HIS A 606 27.25 -8.43 -20.28
N ARG A 607 27.72 -7.32 -19.67
CA ARG A 607 27.11 -5.97 -19.77
C ARG A 607 25.59 -5.94 -19.60
N ALA A 608 25.02 -6.81 -18.77
CA ALA A 608 23.60 -6.85 -18.48
C ALA A 608 23.12 -5.68 -17.62
N ALA A 609 24.04 -5.07 -16.87
CA ALA A 609 23.76 -3.90 -16.07
C ALA A 609 24.68 -2.75 -16.48
N ALA A 610 24.09 -1.58 -16.70
CA ALA A 610 24.86 -0.37 -16.97
C ALA A 610 25.60 0.05 -15.69
N VAL A 611 26.91 0.24 -15.79
CA VAL A 611 27.75 0.81 -14.73
C VAL A 611 28.28 2.16 -15.22
N PRO A 612 27.52 3.27 -15.11
CA PRO A 612 27.82 4.53 -15.79
C PRO A 612 29.19 5.15 -15.46
N ALA A 613 29.74 4.83 -14.28
CA ALA A 613 31.04 5.33 -13.86
C ALA A 613 32.23 4.73 -14.64
N VAL A 614 32.01 3.62 -15.37
CA VAL A 614 33.08 2.86 -16.05
C VAL A 614 32.69 2.33 -17.44
N ASP A 615 31.41 2.14 -17.72
CA ASP A 615 30.92 1.65 -19.02
C ASP A 615 30.65 2.82 -19.98
N GLU A 616 30.84 2.60 -21.29
CA GLU A 616 30.47 3.57 -22.32
C GLU A 616 28.93 3.75 -22.37
N PRO A 617 28.42 4.98 -22.61
CA PRO A 617 26.98 5.22 -22.71
C PRO A 617 26.32 4.35 -23.78
N GLY A 618 25.25 3.64 -23.39
CA GLY A 618 24.44 2.82 -24.30
C GLY A 618 24.94 1.39 -24.54
N ASP A 619 26.04 0.99 -23.91
CA ASP A 619 26.66 -0.34 -24.02
C ASP A 619 26.06 -1.34 -23.01
N VAL A 620 24.73 -1.52 -23.05
CA VAL A 620 23.98 -2.44 -22.16
C VAL A 620 23.26 -3.53 -22.98
N ASP A 621 23.42 -4.79 -22.57
CA ASP A 621 22.71 -5.93 -23.12
C ASP A 621 21.32 -6.06 -22.47
N ALA A 622 20.30 -5.54 -23.17
CA ALA A 622 18.92 -5.61 -22.70
C ALA A 622 18.38 -7.05 -22.61
N SER A 623 18.87 -8.00 -23.41
CA SER A 623 18.45 -9.40 -23.30
C SER A 623 18.97 -10.02 -22.00
N ALA A 624 20.22 -9.72 -21.63
CA ALA A 624 20.80 -10.18 -20.37
C ALA A 624 20.21 -9.43 -19.15
N ALA A 625 19.80 -8.17 -19.30
CA ALA A 625 19.09 -7.42 -18.25
C ALA A 625 17.75 -8.08 -17.85
N ALA A 626 17.05 -8.71 -18.80
CA ALA A 626 15.83 -9.46 -18.53
C ALA A 626 16.06 -10.62 -17.53
N LEU A 627 17.20 -11.30 -17.63
CA LEU A 627 17.61 -12.35 -16.69
C LEU A 627 17.81 -11.78 -15.29
N TRP A 628 18.42 -10.59 -15.18
CA TRP A 628 18.62 -9.93 -13.90
C TRP A 628 17.30 -9.65 -13.20
N GLY A 629 16.31 -9.10 -13.90
CA GLY A 629 14.98 -8.87 -13.33
C GLY A 629 14.35 -10.16 -12.76
N LEU A 630 14.38 -11.25 -13.54
CA LEU A 630 13.85 -12.55 -13.11
C LEU A 630 14.55 -13.09 -11.87
N VAL A 631 15.89 -13.12 -11.90
CA VAL A 631 16.71 -13.72 -10.85
C VAL A 631 16.67 -12.87 -9.58
N ARG A 632 16.52 -11.55 -9.66
CA ARG A 632 16.29 -10.68 -8.50
C ARG A 632 15.03 -11.08 -7.72
N SER A 633 13.92 -11.34 -8.41
CA SER A 633 12.72 -11.89 -7.77
C SER A 633 12.97 -13.28 -7.19
N ALA A 634 13.70 -14.14 -7.90
CA ALA A 634 14.08 -15.46 -7.39
C ALA A 634 14.98 -15.38 -6.16
N GLN A 635 15.85 -14.37 -6.03
CA GLN A 635 16.69 -14.12 -4.85
C GLN A 635 15.84 -13.72 -3.64
N SER A 636 14.81 -12.91 -3.84
CA SER A 636 13.85 -12.58 -2.77
C SER A 636 13.02 -13.79 -2.34
N GLU A 637 12.68 -14.67 -3.28
CA GLU A 637 11.98 -15.93 -2.99
C GLU A 637 12.88 -17.04 -2.47
N HIS A 638 14.19 -17.02 -2.74
CA HIS A 638 15.16 -18.05 -2.36
C HIS A 638 16.53 -17.40 -2.06
N PRO A 639 16.69 -16.77 -0.88
CA PRO A 639 17.94 -16.12 -0.49
C PRO A 639 19.13 -17.08 -0.56
N ASP A 640 20.31 -16.55 -0.89
CA ASP A 640 21.60 -17.25 -0.97
C ASP A 640 21.72 -18.41 -1.98
N ARG A 641 20.64 -18.76 -2.71
CA ARG A 641 20.66 -19.81 -3.74
C ARG A 641 21.23 -19.32 -5.08
N PHE A 642 21.07 -18.04 -5.40
CA PHE A 642 21.37 -17.46 -6.71
C PHE A 642 22.26 -16.23 -6.59
N VAL A 643 23.25 -16.13 -7.50
CA VAL A 643 24.13 -14.96 -7.60
C VAL A 643 24.10 -14.44 -9.03
N LEU A 644 23.99 -13.12 -9.18
CA LEU A 644 24.15 -12.42 -10.46
C LEU A 644 25.55 -11.82 -10.52
N LEU A 645 26.32 -12.17 -11.54
CA LEU A 645 27.67 -11.65 -11.75
C LEU A 645 27.81 -11.16 -13.19
N ASP A 646 27.89 -9.84 -13.34
CA ASP A 646 28.09 -9.20 -14.64
C ASP A 646 29.58 -8.94 -14.93
N VAL A 647 30.05 -9.30 -16.11
CA VAL A 647 31.46 -9.16 -16.52
C VAL A 647 31.60 -8.35 -17.82
N ALA A 648 32.80 -7.83 -18.07
CA ALA A 648 33.18 -7.19 -19.35
C ALA A 648 34.41 -7.89 -19.95
N ASP A 649 34.56 -7.86 -21.28
CA ASP A 649 35.70 -8.48 -21.97
C ASP A 649 37.01 -7.73 -21.73
N GLY A 650 38.13 -8.47 -21.61
CA GLY A 650 39.50 -7.93 -21.67
C GLY A 650 40.04 -7.27 -20.40
N ILE A 651 40.12 -7.99 -19.28
CA ILE A 651 40.78 -7.50 -18.06
C ILE A 651 42.16 -8.15 -17.88
N ASP A 652 43.21 -7.32 -17.93
CA ASP A 652 44.56 -7.62 -17.46
C ASP A 652 44.59 -7.53 -15.93
N ILE A 653 45.02 -8.60 -15.24
CA ILE A 653 45.31 -8.59 -13.80
C ILE A 653 46.81 -8.77 -13.56
N GLY A 654 47.65 -8.18 -14.42
CA GLY A 654 49.09 -8.07 -14.25
C GLY A 654 49.47 -6.81 -13.47
N GLY A 655 49.26 -6.81 -12.15
CA GLY A 655 49.66 -5.70 -11.29
C GLY A 655 49.87 -6.12 -9.86
N GLY A 656 50.98 -6.82 -9.60
CA GLY A 656 51.46 -7.04 -8.24
C GLY A 656 51.55 -5.68 -7.52
N VAL A 657 50.91 -5.57 -6.36
CA VAL A 657 51.12 -4.46 -5.43
C VAL A 657 52.58 -4.51 -4.99
N HIS A 658 53.44 -3.78 -5.68
CA HIS A 658 54.71 -3.32 -5.11
C HIS A 658 54.43 -2.05 -4.32
N VAL A 659 54.33 -2.21 -3.00
CA VAL A 659 54.62 -1.11 -2.08
C VAL A 659 56.11 -0.84 -2.17
N THR A 660 56.52 0.19 -2.90
CA THR A 660 57.83 0.81 -2.67
C THR A 660 57.78 2.30 -2.93
N ASP A 661 58.20 3.05 -1.92
CA ASP A 661 58.68 4.42 -2.00
C ASP A 661 59.58 4.64 -3.23
N GLY A 662 59.29 5.68 -4.02
CA GLY A 662 60.26 6.48 -4.75
C GLY A 662 60.95 5.90 -6.00
N VAL A 663 60.64 6.52 -7.15
CA VAL A 663 61.54 6.83 -8.27
C VAL A 663 62.21 5.66 -9.03
N HIS A 664 61.65 5.27 -10.18
CA HIS A 664 62.27 5.35 -11.53
C HIS A 664 61.39 4.65 -12.58
N VAL A 665 61.25 5.29 -13.75
CA VAL A 665 60.64 4.74 -14.95
C VAL A 665 61.73 4.12 -15.81
N THR A 666 61.56 2.87 -16.23
CA THR A 666 62.26 2.29 -17.37
C THR A 666 61.26 1.61 -18.29
N ASP A 667 61.22 2.09 -19.54
CA ASP A 667 60.58 1.44 -20.68
C ASP A 667 61.16 0.04 -20.91
N GLY A 668 60.29 -0.93 -21.21
CA GLY A 668 60.69 -2.28 -21.60
C GLY A 668 59.53 -2.99 -22.28
N ALA A 669 59.53 -2.97 -23.60
CA ALA A 669 58.67 -3.79 -24.44
C ALA A 669 59.03 -5.27 -24.28
N ASP A 670 58.05 -6.09 -23.92
CA ASP A 670 57.94 -7.48 -24.37
C ASP A 670 56.45 -7.80 -24.54
N ALA A 671 56.06 -8.01 -25.79
CA ALA A 671 54.73 -8.36 -26.22
C ALA A 671 54.46 -9.86 -26.03
N ALA A 672 53.16 -10.19 -25.95
CA ALA A 672 52.53 -11.51 -26.02
C ALA A 672 52.39 -12.27 -24.69
N ASN A 673 51.31 -11.96 -23.95
CA ASN A 673 50.34 -12.96 -23.51
C ASN A 673 48.96 -12.29 -23.41
N ASP A 674 48.04 -12.78 -24.22
CA ASP A 674 46.63 -12.45 -24.27
C ASP A 674 45.93 -13.34 -23.20
N GLU A 675 45.78 -12.85 -21.96
CA GLU A 675 45.11 -13.59 -20.89
C GLU A 675 44.17 -12.66 -20.10
N GLY A 676 42.87 -12.76 -20.41
CA GLY A 676 41.79 -11.99 -19.77
C GLY A 676 41.41 -12.47 -18.36
N LEU A 677 40.38 -11.81 -17.81
CA LEU A 677 39.66 -12.06 -16.53
C LEU A 677 40.09 -13.33 -15.77
N ASP A 678 41.01 -13.23 -14.79
CA ASP A 678 41.49 -14.40 -14.04
C ASP A 678 40.39 -15.01 -13.15
N ARG A 679 40.29 -16.36 -13.11
CA ARG A 679 39.44 -17.15 -12.20
C ARG A 679 39.55 -16.70 -10.73
N ALA A 680 40.71 -16.18 -10.33
CA ALA A 680 40.90 -15.59 -9.00
C ALA A 680 40.01 -14.36 -8.72
N ALA A 681 39.72 -13.53 -9.73
CA ALA A 681 38.85 -12.37 -9.58
C ALA A 681 37.40 -12.75 -9.36
N VAL A 682 36.91 -13.77 -10.07
CA VAL A 682 35.55 -14.32 -9.86
C VAL A 682 35.44 -14.96 -8.49
N ALA A 683 36.49 -15.68 -8.03
CA ALA A 683 36.50 -16.27 -6.70
C ALA A 683 36.43 -15.20 -5.59
N ARG A 684 37.20 -14.11 -5.74
CA ARG A 684 37.13 -12.95 -4.83
C ARG A 684 35.76 -12.29 -4.83
N ALA A 685 35.15 -12.12 -5.99
CA ALA A 685 33.81 -11.56 -6.12
C ALA A 685 32.78 -12.42 -5.37
N LEU A 686 32.76 -13.74 -5.61
CA LEU A 686 31.82 -14.67 -4.98
C LEU A 686 32.03 -14.82 -3.47
N ALA A 687 33.25 -14.61 -2.98
CA ALA A 687 33.59 -14.62 -1.55
C ALA A 687 33.10 -13.38 -0.78
N SER A 688 32.71 -12.30 -1.47
CA SER A 688 32.14 -11.11 -0.83
C SER A 688 30.79 -11.35 -0.15
N GLY A 689 30.08 -12.41 -0.53
CA GLY A 689 28.72 -12.71 -0.03
C GLY A 689 27.63 -11.82 -0.63
N GLU A 690 27.94 -10.94 -1.58
CA GLU A 690 26.95 -10.13 -2.27
C GLU A 690 26.14 -10.96 -3.28
N PRO A 691 24.80 -10.78 -3.34
CA PRO A 691 23.95 -11.52 -4.27
C PRO A 691 24.01 -10.97 -5.71
N GLN A 692 24.47 -9.73 -5.89
CA GLN A 692 24.54 -9.04 -7.19
C GLN A 692 25.86 -8.30 -7.29
N LEU A 693 26.61 -8.57 -8.36
CA LEU A 693 27.98 -8.11 -8.53
C LEU A 693 28.25 -7.71 -9.98
N ALA A 694 29.11 -6.72 -10.18
CA ALA A 694 29.72 -6.41 -11.46
C ALA A 694 31.25 -6.40 -11.31
N LEU A 695 31.93 -7.03 -12.26
CA LEU A 695 33.38 -7.00 -12.39
C LEU A 695 33.75 -6.07 -13.54
N ARG A 696 34.38 -4.94 -13.21
CA ARG A 696 34.83 -3.92 -14.17
C ARG A 696 36.25 -3.50 -13.84
N ALA A 697 37.17 -3.62 -14.80
CA ALA A 697 38.57 -3.21 -14.65
C ALA A 697 39.24 -3.68 -13.32
N GLY A 698 38.98 -4.92 -12.90
CA GLY A 698 39.53 -5.50 -11.67
C GLY A 698 38.83 -5.09 -10.35
N ARG A 699 37.83 -4.20 -10.41
CA ARG A 699 36.99 -3.80 -9.26
C ARG A 699 35.78 -4.71 -9.14
N VAL A 700 35.43 -5.05 -7.90
CA VAL A 700 34.18 -5.74 -7.55
C VAL A 700 33.20 -4.68 -7.09
N LEU A 701 32.12 -4.50 -7.84
CA LEU A 701 31.10 -3.49 -7.59
C LEU A 701 29.78 -4.18 -7.22
N ALA A 702 29.04 -3.60 -6.28
CA ALA A 702 27.68 -4.03 -5.95
C ALA A 702 26.68 -2.88 -6.13
N PRO A 703 25.47 -3.15 -6.65
CA PRO A 703 24.48 -2.12 -6.89
C PRO A 703 23.81 -1.70 -5.56
N ARG A 704 23.59 -0.39 -5.41
CA ARG A 704 22.95 0.24 -4.25
C ARG A 704 22.00 1.33 -4.74
N LEU A 705 20.84 1.40 -4.14
CA LEU A 705 19.91 2.49 -4.37
C LEU A 705 20.38 3.72 -3.58
N VAL A 706 20.43 4.88 -4.23
CA VAL A 706 20.77 6.18 -3.61
C VAL A 706 19.77 7.24 -4.04
N ARG A 707 19.62 8.31 -3.25
CA ARG A 707 18.74 9.42 -3.62
C ARG A 707 19.27 10.09 -4.89
N ALA A 708 18.37 10.37 -5.83
CA ALA A 708 18.74 11.05 -7.08
C ALA A 708 19.16 12.50 -6.78
N THR A 709 20.23 12.95 -7.43
CA THR A 709 20.65 14.36 -7.42
C THR A 709 20.09 15.06 -8.66
N THR A 710 19.32 16.11 -8.47
CA THR A 710 18.83 16.98 -9.56
C THR A 710 19.91 18.00 -9.91
N THR A 711 20.13 18.25 -11.20
CA THR A 711 21.03 19.31 -11.66
C THR A 711 20.38 20.67 -11.44
N GLU A 712 20.98 21.53 -10.60
CA GLU A 712 20.59 22.94 -10.53
C GLU A 712 20.86 23.58 -11.90
N SER A 713 19.81 23.73 -12.71
CA SER A 713 19.93 24.34 -14.03
C SER A 713 20.16 25.85 -13.88
N GLY A 714 21.43 26.26 -13.83
CA GLY A 714 21.80 27.63 -14.15
C GLY A 714 21.41 27.95 -15.59
N THR A 715 20.88 29.13 -15.83
CA THR A 715 20.38 29.66 -17.12
C THR A 715 21.48 29.92 -18.16
N GLY A 716 22.33 28.93 -18.44
CA GLY A 716 23.38 29.04 -19.43
C GLY A 716 23.78 27.68 -20.00
N VAL A 717 24.00 27.66 -21.31
CA VAL A 717 24.57 26.53 -22.06
C VAL A 717 25.76 25.96 -21.30
N ASP A 718 25.60 24.76 -20.77
CA ASP A 718 26.64 24.00 -20.13
C ASP A 718 27.62 23.47 -21.20
N GLY A 719 28.91 23.45 -20.85
CA GLY A 719 30.02 23.10 -21.73
C GLY A 719 30.02 21.65 -22.24
N SER A 720 28.94 20.89 -22.02
CA SER A 720 28.68 19.53 -22.51
C SER A 720 28.08 19.52 -23.92
N GLY A 721 27.57 20.65 -24.42
CA GLY A 721 26.92 20.75 -25.73
C GLY A 721 25.52 20.12 -25.79
N ARG A 722 24.95 19.66 -24.66
CA ARG A 722 23.53 19.31 -24.56
C ARG A 722 22.71 20.59 -24.36
N PRO A 723 21.65 20.85 -25.14
CA PRO A 723 20.76 21.97 -24.85
C PRO A 723 20.04 21.71 -23.51
N GLY A 724 20.00 22.70 -22.62
CA GLY A 724 19.20 22.63 -21.39
C GLY A 724 17.74 22.25 -21.68
N HIS A 725 17.09 21.55 -20.76
CA HIS A 725 15.77 20.93 -20.93
C HIS A 725 14.68 21.93 -21.39
N SER A 726 14.58 22.19 -22.69
CA SER A 726 13.50 22.97 -23.28
C SER A 726 12.19 22.19 -23.15
N GLY A 727 11.12 22.86 -22.72
CA GLY A 727 9.77 22.26 -22.64
C GLY A 727 9.33 21.60 -23.96
N LEU A 728 8.41 20.63 -23.86
CA LEU A 728 7.79 20.03 -25.05
C LEU A 728 7.11 21.11 -25.89
N ASP A 729 7.18 20.99 -27.22
CA ASP A 729 6.45 21.88 -28.12
C ASP A 729 4.93 21.74 -27.85
N PRO A 730 4.24 22.81 -27.39
CA PRO A 730 2.80 22.76 -27.11
C PRO A 730 1.96 22.35 -28.32
N ASP A 731 2.41 22.69 -29.53
CA ASP A 731 1.71 22.37 -30.77
C ASP A 731 2.16 21.02 -31.38
N GLY A 732 3.05 20.28 -30.71
CA GLY A 732 3.45 18.91 -31.04
C GLY A 732 2.53 17.85 -30.42
N THR A 733 2.50 16.66 -31.01
CA THR A 733 1.70 15.52 -30.52
C THR A 733 2.46 14.69 -29.48
N VAL A 734 1.81 14.35 -28.36
CA VAL A 734 2.28 13.35 -27.40
C VAL A 734 1.46 12.07 -27.50
N LEU A 735 2.15 10.94 -27.74
CA LEU A 735 1.57 9.61 -27.79
C LEU A 735 1.65 8.94 -26.42
N ILE A 736 0.52 8.48 -25.87
CA ILE A 736 0.45 7.75 -24.60
C ILE A 736 -0.09 6.34 -24.84
N ALA A 737 0.81 5.35 -24.79
CA ALA A 737 0.44 3.94 -24.82
C ALA A 737 -0.11 3.51 -23.45
N GLY A 738 -1.28 2.89 -23.43
CA GLY A 738 -2.05 2.69 -22.20
C GLY A 738 -2.76 3.96 -21.72
N GLY A 739 -3.00 4.92 -22.63
CA GLY A 739 -3.51 6.26 -22.30
C GLY A 739 -4.91 6.33 -21.68
N THR A 740 -5.72 5.27 -21.81
CA THR A 740 -7.03 5.15 -21.13
C THR A 740 -6.95 4.40 -19.80
N GLY A 741 -5.79 3.87 -19.42
CA GLY A 741 -5.55 3.26 -18.12
C GLY A 741 -5.35 4.29 -17.01
N MET A 742 -5.32 3.84 -15.75
CA MET A 742 -5.22 4.71 -14.57
C MET A 742 -4.07 5.72 -14.66
N MET A 743 -2.82 5.24 -14.78
CA MET A 743 -1.64 6.12 -14.88
C MET A 743 -1.64 6.92 -16.18
N GLY A 744 -2.04 6.30 -17.31
CA GLY A 744 -2.06 6.97 -18.61
C GLY A 744 -3.02 8.17 -18.64
N GLY A 745 -4.21 8.04 -18.04
CA GLY A 745 -5.19 9.12 -17.95
C GLY A 745 -4.77 10.24 -17.00
N LEU A 746 -4.21 9.89 -15.83
CA LEU A 746 -3.67 10.89 -14.88
C LEU A 746 -2.53 11.69 -15.51
N VAL A 747 -1.60 11.01 -16.17
CA VAL A 747 -0.48 11.65 -16.87
C VAL A 747 -0.99 12.51 -18.03
N ALA A 748 -1.96 12.03 -18.83
CA ALA A 748 -2.54 12.84 -19.90
C ALA A 748 -3.10 14.17 -19.37
N GLU A 749 -3.82 14.15 -18.25
CA GLU A 749 -4.37 15.35 -17.62
C GLU A 749 -3.27 16.29 -17.10
N HIS A 750 -2.23 15.73 -16.48
CA HIS A 750 -1.06 16.48 -16.03
C HIS A 750 -0.27 17.13 -17.17
N LEU A 751 -0.10 16.43 -18.29
CA LEU A 751 0.58 16.98 -19.47
C LEU A 751 -0.12 18.21 -20.03
N VAL A 752 -1.46 18.22 -20.06
CA VAL A 752 -2.24 19.37 -20.53
C VAL A 752 -2.14 20.53 -19.55
N ARG A 753 -2.33 20.26 -18.24
CA ARG A 753 -2.34 21.30 -17.21
C ARG A 753 -0.98 21.92 -16.93
N THR A 754 0.05 21.09 -16.83
CA THR A 754 1.35 21.46 -16.29
C THR A 754 2.37 21.65 -17.41
N TRP A 755 2.36 20.78 -18.42
CA TRP A 755 3.33 20.83 -19.53
C TRP A 755 2.78 21.51 -20.79
N SER A 756 1.57 22.06 -20.72
CA SER A 756 0.92 22.80 -21.80
C SER A 756 0.78 22.03 -23.12
N VAL A 757 0.72 20.69 -23.07
CA VAL A 757 0.54 19.86 -24.26
C VAL A 757 -0.87 20.03 -24.82
N ARG A 758 -0.99 20.31 -26.12
CA ARG A 758 -2.30 20.52 -26.78
C ARG A 758 -2.76 19.34 -27.61
N HIS A 759 -1.87 18.50 -28.12
CA HIS A 759 -2.24 17.39 -28.99
C HIS A 759 -1.91 16.04 -28.33
N LEU A 760 -2.94 15.27 -27.98
CA LEU A 760 -2.81 13.97 -27.32
C LEU A 760 -3.30 12.83 -28.20
N LEU A 761 -2.47 11.80 -28.31
CA LEU A 761 -2.81 10.53 -28.94
C LEU A 761 -2.84 9.43 -27.87
N LEU A 762 -4.03 9.07 -27.39
CA LEU A 762 -4.22 8.04 -26.37
C LEU A 762 -4.48 6.69 -27.04
N VAL A 763 -3.72 5.68 -26.67
CA VAL A 763 -3.72 4.38 -27.36
C VAL A 763 -3.98 3.26 -26.37
N GLY A 764 -4.89 2.35 -26.72
CA GLY A 764 -5.13 1.12 -25.98
C GLY A 764 -5.87 0.11 -26.84
N ARG A 765 -5.92 -1.17 -26.42
CA ARG A 765 -6.56 -2.24 -27.21
C ARG A 765 -8.06 -2.00 -27.44
N GLN A 766 -8.75 -1.48 -26.42
CA GLN A 766 -10.18 -1.15 -26.48
C GLN A 766 -10.45 0.24 -27.09
N GLY A 767 -9.42 1.10 -27.18
CA GLY A 767 -9.56 2.45 -27.74
C GLY A 767 -10.71 3.26 -27.12
N PRO A 768 -11.58 3.89 -27.94
CA PRO A 768 -12.75 4.64 -27.46
C PRO A 768 -13.76 3.81 -26.65
N ASP A 769 -13.78 2.49 -26.83
CA ASP A 769 -14.71 1.58 -26.14
C ASP A 769 -14.22 1.21 -24.73
N ALA A 770 -13.04 1.70 -24.30
CA ALA A 770 -12.54 1.47 -22.95
C ALA A 770 -13.45 2.18 -21.91
N PRO A 771 -13.75 1.54 -20.76
CA PRO A 771 -14.55 2.17 -19.71
C PRO A 771 -13.97 3.52 -19.27
N GLY A 772 -14.77 4.59 -19.32
CA GLY A 772 -14.36 5.94 -18.93
C GLY A 772 -13.53 6.72 -19.96
N ALA A 773 -13.28 6.17 -21.16
CA ALA A 773 -12.51 6.85 -22.21
C ALA A 773 -13.18 8.12 -22.73
N GLY A 774 -14.52 8.10 -22.89
CA GLY A 774 -15.30 9.29 -23.27
C GLY A 774 -15.17 10.42 -22.24
N ASP A 775 -15.40 10.12 -20.96
CA ASP A 775 -15.28 11.10 -19.88
C ASP A 775 -13.86 11.68 -19.78
N LEU A 776 -12.82 10.86 -20.02
CA LEU A 776 -11.44 11.32 -20.07
C LEU A 776 -11.19 12.27 -21.25
N ALA A 777 -11.67 11.93 -22.45
CA ALA A 777 -11.56 12.81 -23.62
C ALA A 777 -12.27 14.15 -23.40
N ASP A 778 -13.46 14.15 -22.80
CA ASP A 778 -14.23 15.35 -22.50
C ASP A 778 -13.50 16.24 -21.49
N ARG A 779 -12.94 15.66 -20.40
CA ARG A 779 -12.14 16.41 -19.41
C ARG A 779 -10.90 17.06 -20.03
N LEU A 780 -10.15 16.30 -20.83
CA LEU A 780 -8.94 16.81 -21.50
C LEU A 780 -9.28 17.88 -22.54
N THR A 781 -10.38 17.72 -23.27
CA THR A 781 -10.87 18.72 -24.22
C THR A 781 -11.32 20.00 -23.52
N ALA A 782 -11.99 19.90 -22.37
CA ALA A 782 -12.35 21.04 -21.55
C ALA A 782 -11.13 21.80 -21.00
N LEU A 783 -9.99 21.12 -20.82
CA LEU A 783 -8.70 21.72 -20.46
C LEU A 783 -7.96 22.34 -21.66
N GLY A 784 -8.51 22.26 -22.88
CA GLY A 784 -7.98 22.90 -24.08
C GLY A 784 -7.16 21.99 -24.99
N ALA A 785 -7.11 20.68 -24.75
CA ALA A 785 -6.40 19.73 -25.60
C ALA A 785 -7.27 19.15 -26.72
N GLN A 786 -6.65 18.83 -27.86
CA GLN A 786 -7.21 18.00 -28.91
C GLN A 786 -6.82 16.54 -28.64
N VAL A 787 -7.81 15.69 -28.38
CA VAL A 787 -7.59 14.30 -28.00
C VAL A 787 -8.05 13.35 -29.09
N ARG A 788 -7.16 12.45 -29.49
CA ARG A 788 -7.49 11.31 -30.37
C ARG A 788 -7.27 10.01 -29.60
N ILE A 789 -8.34 9.25 -29.39
CA ILE A 789 -8.27 7.91 -28.79
C ILE A 789 -8.29 6.85 -29.91
N VAL A 790 -7.31 5.94 -29.92
CA VAL A 790 -7.17 4.93 -30.97
C VAL A 790 -7.15 3.52 -30.36
N ALA A 791 -7.97 2.64 -30.93
CA ALA A 791 -7.89 1.20 -30.70
C ALA A 791 -6.71 0.63 -31.50
N ALA A 792 -5.64 0.21 -30.82
CA ALA A 792 -4.51 -0.45 -31.45
C ALA A 792 -3.82 -1.43 -30.49
N ASP A 793 -3.40 -2.58 -31.03
CA ASP A 793 -2.55 -3.51 -30.32
C ASP A 793 -1.07 -3.23 -30.64
N LEU A 794 -0.38 -2.61 -29.69
CA LEU A 794 1.02 -2.23 -29.84
C LEU A 794 2.00 -3.41 -29.73
N THR A 795 1.51 -4.62 -29.46
CA THR A 795 2.31 -5.84 -29.62
C THR A 795 2.55 -6.18 -31.10
N ASP A 796 1.69 -5.68 -32.01
CA ASP A 796 1.91 -5.74 -33.46
C ASP A 796 2.74 -4.54 -33.93
N ARG A 797 3.95 -4.83 -34.43
CA ARG A 797 4.86 -3.84 -35.01
C ARG A 797 4.21 -3.00 -36.11
N ARG A 798 3.43 -3.61 -37.00
CA ARG A 798 2.79 -2.88 -38.11
C ARG A 798 1.74 -1.91 -37.62
N ALA A 799 1.04 -2.26 -36.53
CA ALA A 799 0.10 -1.37 -35.88
C ALA A 799 0.81 -0.17 -35.24
N ALA A 800 1.94 -0.39 -34.56
CA ALA A 800 2.76 0.68 -33.99
C ALA A 800 3.32 1.63 -35.08
N GLU A 801 3.88 1.07 -36.16
CA GLU A 801 4.38 1.86 -37.30
C GLU A 801 3.27 2.64 -38.00
N GLY A 802 2.12 2.00 -38.26
CA GLY A 802 0.97 2.65 -38.86
C GLY A 802 0.39 3.76 -37.99
N LEU A 803 0.42 3.58 -36.66
CA LEU A 803 -0.02 4.59 -35.71
C LEU A 803 0.88 5.82 -35.73
N VAL A 804 2.21 5.65 -35.66
CA VAL A 804 3.16 6.79 -35.74
C VAL A 804 3.06 7.49 -37.10
N ALA A 805 2.91 6.73 -38.19
CA ALA A 805 2.72 7.29 -39.53
C ALA A 805 1.37 8.03 -39.71
N SER A 806 0.38 7.79 -38.84
CA SER A 806 -0.91 8.47 -38.86
C SER A 806 -0.92 9.84 -38.15
N ILE A 807 0.19 10.23 -37.52
CA ILE A 807 0.31 11.51 -36.83
C ILE A 807 0.36 12.63 -37.87
N ASP A 808 -0.38 13.71 -37.62
CA ASP A 808 -0.46 14.86 -38.51
C ASP A 808 0.93 15.52 -38.66
N PRO A 809 1.48 15.62 -39.88
CA PRO A 809 2.73 16.33 -40.11
C PRO A 809 2.72 17.80 -39.67
N ALA A 810 1.55 18.44 -39.55
CA ALA A 810 1.41 19.79 -39.01
C ALA A 810 1.62 19.87 -37.49
N HIS A 811 1.43 18.74 -36.79
CA HIS A 811 1.57 18.59 -35.33
C HIS A 811 2.47 17.37 -35.04
N PRO A 812 3.77 17.44 -35.34
CA PRO A 812 4.67 16.29 -35.33
C PRO A 812 4.79 15.66 -33.93
N LEU A 813 5.21 14.39 -33.88
CA LEU A 813 5.43 13.67 -32.63
C LEU A 813 6.58 14.32 -31.83
N THR A 814 6.26 14.93 -30.69
CA THR A 814 7.25 15.54 -29.79
C THR A 814 7.51 14.70 -28.54
N GLY A 815 6.61 13.80 -28.16
CA GLY A 815 6.70 13.02 -26.93
C GLY A 815 6.04 11.66 -27.01
N VAL A 816 6.63 10.68 -26.31
CA VAL A 816 6.09 9.31 -26.18
C VAL A 816 6.10 8.92 -24.71
N ILE A 817 4.98 8.38 -24.21
CA ILE A 817 4.86 7.79 -22.88
C ILE A 817 4.33 6.36 -23.01
N HIS A 818 5.12 5.39 -22.55
CA HIS A 818 4.70 4.00 -22.44
C HIS A 818 4.22 3.69 -21.02
N ALA A 819 2.91 3.79 -20.81
CA ALA A 819 2.24 3.50 -19.54
C ALA A 819 1.49 2.15 -19.55
N ALA A 820 1.58 1.37 -20.63
CA ALA A 820 0.90 0.09 -20.72
C ALA A 820 1.58 -0.96 -19.82
N GLY A 821 0.80 -1.86 -19.23
CA GLY A 821 1.28 -2.92 -18.36
C GLY A 821 0.16 -3.89 -17.97
N VAL A 822 0.56 -5.13 -17.68
CA VAL A 822 -0.31 -6.20 -17.15
C VAL A 822 0.48 -6.93 -16.07
N LEU A 823 -0.19 -7.29 -14.96
CA LEU A 823 0.34 -8.19 -13.93
C LEU A 823 -0.27 -9.57 -14.11
N ASP A 824 0.54 -10.60 -13.88
CA ASP A 824 0.15 -12.01 -13.89
C ASP A 824 1.12 -12.75 -12.96
N ASP A 825 1.02 -12.36 -11.68
CA ASP A 825 2.00 -12.67 -10.66
C ASP A 825 1.85 -14.11 -10.15
N ALA A 826 2.99 -14.75 -9.92
CA ALA A 826 3.11 -16.08 -9.36
C ALA A 826 4.52 -16.25 -8.80
N VAL A 827 4.65 -16.99 -7.68
CA VAL A 827 5.96 -17.45 -7.21
C VAL A 827 6.68 -18.21 -8.31
N VAL A 828 8.01 -18.13 -8.34
CA VAL A 828 8.86 -18.73 -9.39
C VAL A 828 8.51 -20.19 -9.65
N THR A 829 8.17 -20.97 -8.63
CA THR A 829 7.83 -22.40 -8.75
C THR A 829 6.47 -22.65 -9.41
N ALA A 830 5.56 -21.68 -9.40
CA ALA A 830 4.22 -21.77 -9.99
C ALA A 830 4.09 -20.96 -11.28
N GLN A 831 5.05 -20.09 -11.61
CA GLN A 831 5.00 -19.25 -12.79
C GLN A 831 5.14 -20.07 -14.08
N THR A 832 4.19 -19.87 -14.99
CA THR A 832 4.15 -20.59 -16.27
C THR A 832 4.76 -19.76 -17.41
N PRO A 833 5.29 -20.41 -18.47
CA PRO A 833 5.75 -19.70 -19.67
C PRO A 833 4.66 -18.81 -20.31
N GLY A 834 3.40 -19.24 -20.24
CA GLY A 834 2.27 -18.46 -20.75
C GLY A 834 2.02 -17.16 -19.98
N GLN A 835 2.21 -17.17 -18.66
CA GLN A 835 2.13 -15.96 -17.84
C GLN A 835 3.28 -15.00 -18.15
N LEU A 836 4.51 -15.53 -18.23
CA LEU A 836 5.70 -14.76 -18.63
C LEU A 836 5.48 -14.09 -19.99
N ALA A 837 5.02 -14.83 -21.00
CA ALA A 837 4.80 -14.31 -22.35
C ALA A 837 3.75 -13.18 -22.40
N ARG A 838 2.66 -13.28 -21.62
CA ARG A 838 1.62 -12.23 -21.56
C ARG A 838 2.17 -10.92 -20.98
N VAL A 839 2.93 -11.02 -19.89
CA VAL A 839 3.53 -9.87 -19.23
C VAL A 839 4.63 -9.25 -20.11
N TRP A 840 5.46 -10.10 -20.71
CA TRP A 840 6.50 -9.72 -21.65
C TRP A 840 5.92 -8.92 -22.83
N ALA A 841 4.87 -9.45 -23.46
CA ALA A 841 4.20 -8.80 -24.58
C ALA A 841 3.70 -7.39 -24.23
N ALA A 842 3.04 -7.23 -23.08
CA ALA A 842 2.47 -5.95 -22.66
C ALA A 842 3.52 -4.88 -22.31
N LYS A 843 4.73 -5.29 -21.88
CA LYS A 843 5.80 -4.41 -21.41
C LYS A 843 6.95 -4.30 -22.40
N ALA A 844 7.70 -5.38 -22.57
CA ALA A 844 8.94 -5.43 -23.34
C ALA A 844 8.69 -5.34 -24.86
N THR A 845 7.76 -6.14 -25.40
CA THR A 845 7.45 -6.12 -26.84
C THR A 845 6.86 -4.77 -27.27
N VAL A 846 5.94 -4.19 -26.49
CA VAL A 846 5.40 -2.84 -26.75
C VAL A 846 6.51 -1.78 -26.73
N ALA A 847 7.40 -1.80 -25.74
CA ALA A 847 8.51 -0.85 -25.67
C ALA A 847 9.46 -0.98 -26.87
N ALA A 848 9.80 -2.20 -27.29
CA ALA A 848 10.62 -2.47 -28.46
C ALA A 848 9.98 -1.97 -29.77
N ASN A 849 8.67 -2.20 -29.94
CA ASN A 849 7.93 -1.71 -31.10
C ASN A 849 7.83 -0.18 -31.12
N LEU A 850 7.57 0.46 -29.98
CA LEU A 850 7.53 1.93 -29.88
C LEU A 850 8.91 2.55 -30.11
N ASP A 851 9.98 1.97 -29.58
CA ASP A 851 11.36 2.41 -29.86
C ASP A 851 11.60 2.44 -31.38
N LEU A 852 11.35 1.31 -32.06
CA LEU A 852 11.56 1.19 -33.51
C LEU A 852 10.68 2.14 -34.33
N ALA A 853 9.38 2.24 -34.01
CA ALA A 853 8.43 3.06 -34.75
C ALA A 853 8.75 4.56 -34.63
N THR A 854 9.41 4.99 -33.55
CA THR A 854 9.63 6.42 -33.24
C THR A 854 11.04 6.91 -33.52
N ARG A 855 12.00 6.02 -33.81
CA ARG A 855 13.40 6.37 -34.14
C ARG A 855 13.55 7.40 -35.26
N ARG A 856 12.68 7.38 -36.27
CA ARG A 856 12.71 8.33 -37.39
C ARG A 856 12.12 9.70 -37.05
N ALA A 857 11.19 9.74 -36.12
CA ALA A 857 10.53 10.97 -35.69
C ALA A 857 11.38 11.76 -34.68
N ASP A 858 12.31 11.07 -33.99
CA ASP A 858 13.23 11.62 -32.98
C ASP A 858 12.51 12.54 -31.97
N PRO A 859 11.51 12.01 -31.22
CA PRO A 859 10.76 12.82 -30.28
C PRO A 859 11.69 13.39 -29.20
N ALA A 860 11.44 14.65 -28.81
CA ALA A 860 12.19 15.33 -27.76
C ALA A 860 12.13 14.58 -26.41
N LEU A 861 11.08 13.79 -26.18
CA LEU A 861 10.92 12.99 -24.97
C LEU A 861 10.41 11.57 -25.28
N PHE A 862 11.07 10.57 -24.70
CA PHE A 862 10.62 9.18 -24.69
C PHE A 862 10.65 8.66 -23.24
N VAL A 863 9.48 8.50 -22.62
CA VAL A 863 9.37 7.98 -21.24
C VAL A 863 8.77 6.58 -21.24
N ALA A 864 9.42 5.63 -20.59
CA ALA A 864 8.86 4.31 -20.32
C ALA A 864 8.55 4.14 -18.84
N PHE A 865 7.32 3.72 -18.53
CA PHE A 865 6.94 3.36 -17.17
C PHE A 865 7.31 1.91 -16.90
N SER A 866 8.45 1.78 -16.23
CA SER A 866 8.97 0.54 -15.65
C SER A 866 8.39 0.34 -14.25
N SER A 867 8.96 -0.58 -13.48
CA SER A 867 8.57 -0.85 -12.10
C SER A 867 9.78 -1.09 -11.21
N ALA A 868 9.70 -0.61 -9.96
CA ALA A 868 10.67 -0.91 -8.92
C ALA A 868 10.89 -2.42 -8.73
N ALA A 869 9.93 -3.28 -9.10
CA ALA A 869 10.09 -4.74 -9.09
C ALA A 869 11.26 -5.23 -9.99
N GLY A 870 11.52 -4.57 -11.13
CA GLY A 870 12.66 -4.91 -12.01
C GLY A 870 14.03 -4.57 -11.40
N VAL A 871 14.06 -3.59 -10.49
CA VAL A 871 15.26 -3.10 -9.82
C VAL A 871 15.51 -3.80 -8.48
N LEU A 872 14.46 -3.94 -7.66
CA LEU A 872 14.53 -4.50 -6.31
C LEU A 872 14.32 -6.02 -6.27
N GLY A 873 13.53 -6.58 -7.20
CA GLY A 873 13.20 -8.00 -7.24
C GLY A 873 12.11 -8.39 -6.24
N ASN A 874 10.85 -8.08 -6.51
CA ASN A 874 9.76 -8.48 -5.61
C ASN A 874 9.46 -9.98 -5.75
N ALA A 875 9.24 -10.65 -4.62
CA ALA A 875 8.78 -12.04 -4.60
C ALA A 875 7.40 -12.16 -5.28
N GLY A 876 7.22 -13.19 -6.10
CA GLY A 876 6.00 -13.44 -6.87
C GLY A 876 5.92 -12.68 -8.20
N GLN A 877 6.90 -11.83 -8.53
CA GLN A 877 6.84 -10.94 -9.70
C GLN A 877 7.93 -11.23 -10.74
N ALA A 878 8.48 -12.45 -10.79
CA ALA A 878 9.69 -12.74 -11.57
C ALA A 878 9.57 -12.42 -13.07
N GLY A 879 8.49 -12.86 -13.74
CA GLY A 879 8.23 -12.47 -15.13
C GLY A 879 7.95 -10.98 -15.36
N TYR A 880 7.32 -10.29 -14.41
CA TYR A 880 7.12 -8.83 -14.48
C TYR A 880 8.42 -8.06 -14.26
N ALA A 881 9.25 -8.48 -13.31
CA ALA A 881 10.56 -7.92 -13.06
C ALA A 881 11.49 -8.11 -14.27
N ALA A 882 11.45 -9.28 -14.93
CA ALA A 882 12.20 -9.55 -16.15
C ALA A 882 11.85 -8.57 -17.29
N ALA A 883 10.54 -8.38 -17.55
CA ALA A 883 10.08 -7.50 -18.60
C ALA A 883 10.43 -6.02 -18.33
N ASN A 884 10.34 -5.57 -17.08
CA ASN A 884 10.68 -4.18 -16.72
C ASN A 884 12.20 -3.94 -16.75
N ALA A 885 13.03 -4.90 -16.31
CA ALA A 885 14.48 -4.78 -16.43
C ALA A 885 14.95 -4.71 -17.89
N PHE A 886 14.27 -5.45 -18.80
CA PHE A 886 14.48 -5.29 -20.24
C PHE A 886 14.14 -3.87 -20.72
N VAL A 887 13.00 -3.32 -20.28
CA VAL A 887 12.57 -1.95 -20.64
C VAL A 887 13.57 -0.90 -20.15
N ASP A 888 14.06 -1.03 -18.91
CA ASP A 888 15.08 -0.12 -18.35
C ASP A 888 16.36 -0.12 -19.20
N ALA A 889 16.83 -1.31 -19.57
CA ALA A 889 18.02 -1.46 -20.42
C ALA A 889 17.78 -1.00 -21.86
N LEU A 890 16.59 -1.23 -22.43
CA LEU A 890 16.23 -0.73 -23.76
C LEU A 890 16.26 0.80 -23.81
N VAL A 891 15.72 1.47 -22.80
CA VAL A 891 15.71 2.95 -22.72
C VAL A 891 17.11 3.49 -22.50
N THR A 892 17.90 2.87 -21.62
CA THR A 892 19.31 3.22 -21.40
C THR A 892 20.11 3.10 -22.70
N ARG A 893 19.88 2.04 -23.49
CA ARG A 893 20.50 1.86 -24.80
C ARG A 893 20.06 2.93 -25.80
N ARG A 894 18.78 3.31 -25.80
CA ARG A 894 18.24 4.37 -26.66
C ARG A 894 18.92 5.71 -26.37
N ASP A 895 19.02 6.11 -25.10
CA ASP A 895 19.66 7.37 -24.69
C ASP A 895 21.13 7.46 -25.14
N GLY A 896 21.88 6.37 -24.99
CA GLY A 896 23.31 6.34 -25.34
C GLY A 896 23.62 6.21 -26.83
N THR A 897 22.65 5.83 -27.67
CA THR A 897 22.94 5.49 -29.08
C THR A 897 22.16 6.30 -30.11
N HIS A 898 21.00 6.88 -29.77
CA HIS A 898 20.06 7.40 -30.76
C HIS A 898 19.41 8.75 -30.36
N GLY A 899 19.53 9.75 -31.25
CA GLY A 899 18.73 10.98 -31.22
C GLY A 899 19.28 12.12 -30.36
N THR A 900 18.67 13.30 -30.47
CA THR A 900 18.92 14.46 -29.58
C THR A 900 17.92 14.56 -28.42
N GLY A 901 16.88 13.74 -28.42
CA GLY A 901 15.82 13.73 -27.40
C GLY A 901 16.17 12.97 -26.13
N THR A 902 15.52 13.31 -25.03
CA THR A 902 15.70 12.66 -23.72
C THR A 902 14.95 11.32 -23.67
N ALA A 903 15.63 10.23 -23.32
CA ALA A 903 15.01 8.94 -23.08
C ALA A 903 15.11 8.56 -21.59
N LEU A 904 13.96 8.29 -20.95
CA LEU A 904 13.86 8.11 -19.50
C LEU A 904 13.01 6.89 -19.14
N SER A 905 13.56 5.98 -18.34
CA SER A 905 12.81 4.91 -17.70
C SER A 905 12.51 5.28 -16.26
N ILE A 906 11.24 5.24 -15.87
CA ILE A 906 10.81 5.50 -14.49
C ILE A 906 10.30 4.20 -13.90
N ALA A 907 11.07 3.62 -12.99
CA ALA A 907 10.72 2.43 -12.24
C ALA A 907 9.81 2.81 -11.06
N TRP A 908 8.49 2.73 -11.28
CA TRP A 908 7.49 3.13 -10.29
C TRP A 908 7.37 2.12 -9.14
N GLY A 909 7.30 2.66 -7.92
CA GLY A 909 6.80 1.97 -6.73
C GLY A 909 5.27 1.84 -6.73
N LEU A 910 4.71 1.42 -5.59
CA LEU A 910 3.27 1.24 -5.44
C LEU A 910 2.54 2.59 -5.46
N TRP A 911 1.47 2.72 -6.24
CA TRP A 911 0.54 3.85 -6.19
C TRP A 911 -0.64 3.52 -5.27
N ALA A 912 -1.11 4.50 -4.50
CA ALA A 912 -2.18 4.35 -3.51
C ALA A 912 -3.56 4.15 -4.15
N ARG A 913 -3.75 4.65 -5.37
CA ARG A 913 -5.02 4.55 -6.10
C ARG A 913 -5.25 3.12 -6.60
N ASP A 914 -6.44 2.60 -6.32
CA ASP A 914 -6.87 1.30 -6.85
C ASP A 914 -6.86 1.31 -8.39
N SER A 915 -6.08 0.39 -8.95
CA SER A 915 -5.98 0.18 -10.39
C SER A 915 -6.44 -1.23 -10.72
N ALA A 916 -6.73 -1.51 -11.99
CA ALA A 916 -6.96 -2.89 -12.42
C ALA A 916 -5.77 -3.81 -12.11
N MET A 917 -4.56 -3.24 -11.95
CA MET A 917 -3.34 -3.97 -11.55
C MET A 917 -3.27 -4.23 -10.04
N THR A 918 -3.78 -3.35 -9.18
CA THR A 918 -3.67 -3.48 -7.71
C THR A 918 -4.95 -4.00 -7.03
N ARG A 919 -6.05 -4.17 -7.77
CA ARG A 919 -7.37 -4.60 -7.26
C ARG A 919 -7.38 -5.96 -6.54
N HIS A 920 -6.38 -6.81 -6.75
CA HIS A 920 -6.28 -8.11 -6.11
C HIS A 920 -5.52 -8.09 -4.78
N LEU A 921 -4.90 -6.96 -4.42
CA LEU A 921 -4.15 -6.81 -3.17
C LEU A 921 -5.13 -6.52 -2.03
N ASP A 922 -5.07 -7.31 -0.97
CA ASP A 922 -5.84 -7.08 0.25
C ASP A 922 -5.08 -6.24 1.29
N GLU A 923 -5.69 -5.95 2.44
CA GLU A 923 -5.05 -5.17 3.52
C GLU A 923 -3.77 -5.84 4.06
N THR A 924 -3.69 -7.17 3.99
CA THR A 924 -2.53 -7.97 4.40
C THR A 924 -1.37 -7.77 3.43
N ASP A 925 -1.64 -7.76 2.12
CA ASP A 925 -0.65 -7.48 1.08
C ASP A 925 -0.06 -6.07 1.20
N LEU A 926 -0.88 -5.07 1.55
CA LEU A 926 -0.44 -3.70 1.76
C LEU A 926 0.36 -3.54 3.06
N ALA A 927 -0.04 -4.20 4.15
CA ALA A 927 0.72 -4.23 5.40
C ALA A 927 2.11 -4.88 5.20
N ARG A 928 2.17 -5.92 4.37
CA ARG A 928 3.41 -6.62 3.99
C ARG A 928 4.37 -5.75 3.19
N LEU A 929 3.87 -4.99 2.20
CA LEU A 929 4.71 -4.05 1.43
C LEU A 929 5.28 -2.95 2.34
N ARG A 930 4.50 -2.47 3.33
CA ARG A 930 4.97 -1.53 4.35
C ARG A 930 6.07 -2.10 5.24
N ALA A 931 5.95 -3.37 5.65
CA ALA A 931 6.98 -4.06 6.43
C ALA A 931 8.31 -4.22 5.67
N GLY A 932 8.27 -4.31 4.34
CA GLY A 932 9.44 -4.30 3.45
C GLY A 932 10.06 -2.93 3.19
N GLY A 933 9.57 -1.87 3.86
CA GLY A 933 10.04 -0.50 3.68
C GLY A 933 9.44 0.23 2.48
N MET A 934 8.34 -0.24 1.89
CA MET A 934 7.67 0.44 0.76
C MET A 934 6.39 1.15 1.20
N LYS A 935 6.21 2.40 0.78
CA LYS A 935 5.03 3.25 1.02
C LYS A 935 4.29 3.50 -0.30
N PRO A 936 2.94 3.35 -0.33
CA PRO A 936 2.15 3.77 -1.47
C PRO A 936 2.30 5.28 -1.74
N LEU A 937 2.46 5.66 -3.00
CA LEU A 937 2.51 7.04 -3.48
C LEU A 937 1.08 7.56 -3.76
N SER A 938 0.74 8.77 -3.31
CA SER A 938 -0.48 9.44 -3.77
C SER A 938 -0.39 9.84 -5.25
N ASP A 939 -1.53 10.16 -5.88
CA ASP A 939 -1.56 10.60 -7.28
C ASP A 939 -0.70 11.87 -7.47
N GLU A 940 -0.79 12.81 -6.53
CA GLU A 940 -0.03 14.06 -6.51
C GLU A 940 1.47 13.83 -6.32
N GLN A 941 1.85 12.92 -5.41
CA GLN A 941 3.24 12.54 -5.20
C GLN A 941 3.83 11.89 -6.46
N GLY A 942 3.08 10.98 -7.09
CA GLY A 942 3.48 10.33 -8.33
C GLY A 942 3.72 11.33 -9.46
N LEU A 943 2.80 12.28 -9.67
CA LEU A 943 2.93 13.31 -10.70
C LEU A 943 4.08 14.30 -10.41
N ALA A 944 4.30 14.66 -9.15
CA ALA A 944 5.45 15.49 -8.77
C ALA A 944 6.79 14.78 -9.01
N LEU A 945 6.85 13.46 -8.78
CA LEU A 945 8.03 12.65 -9.10
C LEU A 945 8.25 12.52 -10.62
N LEU A 946 7.18 12.49 -11.43
CA LEU A 946 7.29 12.53 -12.90
C LEU A 946 7.91 13.85 -13.38
N ASP A 947 7.50 14.97 -12.79
CA ASP A 947 8.10 16.28 -13.10
C ASP A 947 9.59 16.29 -12.75
N ALA A 948 9.93 15.91 -11.50
CA ALA A 948 11.30 15.93 -11.02
C ALA A 948 12.22 14.93 -11.75
N ALA A 949 11.68 13.82 -12.25
CA ALA A 949 12.46 12.80 -12.95
C ALA A 949 13.08 13.31 -14.27
N ARG A 950 12.53 14.39 -14.85
CA ARG A 950 13.08 15.03 -16.06
C ARG A 950 14.36 15.80 -15.80
N ASP A 951 14.57 16.21 -14.55
CA ASP A 951 15.69 17.05 -14.12
C ASP A 951 16.80 16.22 -13.44
N VAL A 952 16.72 14.89 -13.52
CA VAL A 952 17.73 13.96 -13.01
C VAL A 952 18.68 13.56 -14.14
N ASP A 953 19.98 13.63 -13.86
CA ASP A 953 21.01 13.14 -14.77
C ASP A 953 20.99 11.60 -14.84
N GLY A 954 20.35 11.06 -15.87
CA GLY A 954 20.44 9.63 -16.22
C GLY A 954 19.20 9.06 -16.91
N PRO A 955 19.34 7.98 -17.70
CA PRO A 955 18.23 7.42 -18.47
C PRO A 955 17.30 6.49 -17.66
N ALA A 956 17.59 6.25 -16.39
CA ALA A 956 16.79 5.37 -15.53
C ALA A 956 16.75 5.86 -14.08
N VAL A 957 15.54 6.02 -13.54
CA VAL A 957 15.30 6.42 -12.15
C VAL A 957 14.26 5.51 -11.49
N VAL A 958 14.31 5.40 -10.17
CA VAL A 958 13.30 4.70 -9.36
C VAL A 958 12.47 5.76 -8.63
N ALA A 959 11.17 5.76 -8.85
CA ALA A 959 10.22 6.66 -8.21
C ALA A 959 9.36 5.87 -7.22
N ALA A 960 9.72 5.89 -5.94
CA ALA A 960 9.10 5.05 -4.92
C ALA A 960 9.03 5.74 -3.55
N GLY A 961 7.96 5.49 -2.81
CA GLY A 961 7.93 5.78 -1.38
C GLY A 961 8.74 4.70 -0.65
N ILE A 962 9.91 5.04 -0.10
CA ILE A 962 10.72 4.11 0.69
C ILE A 962 10.80 4.62 2.13
N ASP A 963 10.34 3.79 3.07
CA ASP A 963 10.52 3.99 4.51
C ASP A 963 11.80 3.31 4.98
N VAL A 964 12.80 4.12 5.30
CA VAL A 964 14.06 3.65 5.87
C VAL A 964 13.99 3.49 7.40
N ARG A 965 12.92 3.96 8.06
CA ARG A 965 12.74 3.86 9.51
C ARG A 965 12.48 2.41 9.92
N GLY A 966 13.53 1.73 10.36
CA GLY A 966 13.46 0.36 10.87
C GLY A 966 14.38 -0.62 10.12
N LEU A 967 14.91 -0.22 8.97
CA LEU A 967 15.93 -0.97 8.24
C LEU A 967 17.30 -0.73 8.91
N ALA A 968 17.84 -1.74 9.59
CA ALA A 968 19.22 -1.76 10.02
C ALA A 968 20.13 -2.19 8.85
N GLN A 969 21.32 -1.61 8.71
CA GLN A 969 22.25 -1.93 7.61
C GLN A 969 22.52 -3.43 7.47
N ASP A 970 22.64 -4.15 8.59
CA ASP A 970 22.97 -5.58 8.61
C ASP A 970 21.81 -6.49 8.16
N THR A 971 20.57 -6.01 8.26
CA THR A 971 19.35 -6.79 7.91
C THR A 971 18.61 -6.23 6.71
N ALA A 972 19.04 -5.09 6.16
CA ALA A 972 18.43 -4.48 4.99
C ALA A 972 18.75 -5.28 3.71
N PRO A 973 17.78 -5.38 2.76
CA PRO A 973 18.04 -5.92 1.43
C PRO A 973 19.26 -5.22 0.79
N ALA A 974 20.08 -5.97 0.05
CA ALA A 974 21.37 -5.49 -0.47
C ALA A 974 21.26 -4.14 -1.21
N MET A 975 20.22 -3.96 -2.02
CA MET A 975 19.94 -2.71 -2.73
C MET A 975 19.65 -1.51 -1.83
N LEU A 976 19.08 -1.71 -0.63
CA LEU A 976 18.68 -0.63 0.28
C LEU A 976 19.71 -0.31 1.37
N ARG A 977 20.81 -1.08 1.47
CA ARG A 977 21.80 -0.93 2.56
C ARG A 977 22.40 0.47 2.68
N LYS A 978 22.59 1.18 1.57
CA LYS A 978 23.14 2.57 1.57
C LYS A 978 22.12 3.61 2.03
N LEU A 979 20.83 3.30 1.96
CA LEU A 979 19.73 4.14 2.49
C LEU A 979 19.40 3.81 3.95
N ALA A 980 19.85 2.65 4.45
CA ALA A 980 19.66 2.26 5.84
C ALA A 980 20.64 3.01 6.76
N GLY A 981 20.11 3.54 7.88
CA GLY A 981 20.90 4.29 8.86
C GLY A 981 21.92 3.40 9.60
N PRO A 982 22.98 4.01 10.19
CA PRO A 982 23.96 3.27 10.97
C PRO A 982 23.27 2.52 12.13
N PRO A 983 23.81 1.36 12.55
CA PRO A 983 23.21 0.56 13.60
C PRO A 983 23.03 1.40 14.87
N ARG A 984 21.77 1.72 15.21
CA ARG A 984 21.45 2.41 16.47
C ARG A 984 21.85 1.52 17.64
N ARG A 985 22.56 2.08 18.64
CA ARG A 985 22.79 1.38 19.92
C ARG A 985 21.45 1.04 20.55
N ARG A 986 21.04 -0.23 20.43
CA ARG A 986 19.85 -0.77 21.10
C ARG A 986 20.13 -0.88 22.60
N THR A 987 19.17 -0.48 23.42
CA THR A 987 19.07 -0.97 24.80
C THR A 987 18.85 -2.49 24.77
N ALA A 988 19.52 -3.22 25.66
CA ALA A 988 19.47 -4.67 25.71
C ALA A 988 18.08 -5.16 26.17
N ALA A 989 17.15 -5.26 25.22
CA ALA A 989 16.03 -6.18 25.26
C ALA A 989 16.29 -7.19 24.15
N GLY A 990 16.44 -8.47 24.52
CA GLY A 990 16.96 -9.54 23.67
C GLY A 990 16.33 -9.55 22.27
N SER A 991 17.15 -9.33 21.25
CA SER A 991 16.73 -9.47 19.85
C SER A 991 16.56 -10.95 19.52
N THR A 992 15.36 -11.32 19.09
CA THR A 992 14.95 -12.67 18.69
C THR A 992 15.47 -13.11 17.31
N GLY A 993 16.31 -12.30 16.65
CA GLY A 993 16.77 -12.52 15.28
C GLY A 993 18.26 -12.85 15.09
N ASP A 994 19.03 -13.03 16.16
CA ASP A 994 20.43 -13.50 16.05
C ASP A 994 20.46 -15.03 16.26
N PRO A 995 20.91 -15.83 15.27
CA PRO A 995 21.05 -17.29 15.42
C PRO A 995 21.87 -17.68 16.65
N ALA A 996 22.92 -16.93 16.98
CA ALA A 996 23.74 -17.17 18.16
C ALA A 996 22.98 -16.88 19.47
N ALA A 997 22.07 -15.90 19.45
CA ALA A 997 21.19 -15.61 20.57
C ALA A 997 20.10 -16.69 20.72
N LEU A 998 19.60 -17.26 19.62
CA LEU A 998 18.68 -18.40 19.67
C LEU A 998 19.37 -19.65 20.23
N GLU A 999 20.57 -19.99 19.76
CA GLU A 999 21.36 -21.11 20.32
C GLU A 999 21.63 -20.92 21.82
N THR A 1000 21.99 -19.71 22.24
CA THR A 1000 22.21 -19.37 23.65
C THR A 1000 20.92 -19.45 24.47
N ARG A 1001 19.77 -19.05 23.90
CA ARG A 1001 18.44 -19.12 24.55
C ARG A 1001 17.93 -20.56 24.68
N LEU A 1002 18.28 -21.44 23.73
CA LEU A 1002 17.92 -22.85 23.75
C LEU A 1002 18.92 -23.71 24.55
N ALA A 1003 20.09 -23.17 24.87
CA ALA A 1003 21.10 -23.80 25.72
C ALA A 1003 20.64 -23.83 27.19
N GLY A 1004 20.49 -25.03 27.74
CA GLY A 1004 20.08 -25.24 29.14
C GLY A 1004 18.58 -25.42 29.37
N LEU A 1005 17.73 -25.25 28.35
CA LEU A 1005 16.31 -25.58 28.41
C LEU A 1005 16.07 -27.09 28.26
N ASP A 1006 15.08 -27.62 28.97
CA ASP A 1006 14.62 -29.00 28.75
C ASP A 1006 13.85 -29.16 27.43
N ALA A 1007 13.49 -30.39 27.05
CA ALA A 1007 12.83 -30.66 25.77
C ALA A 1007 11.46 -29.97 25.63
N THR A 1008 10.73 -29.77 26.73
CA THR A 1008 9.40 -29.15 26.75
C THR A 1008 9.52 -27.64 26.66
N GLU A 1009 10.44 -27.06 27.42
CA GLU A 1009 10.76 -25.63 27.41
C GLU A 1009 11.36 -25.19 26.07
N ARG A 1010 12.20 -26.04 25.46
CA ARG A 1010 12.75 -25.82 24.12
C ARG A 1010 11.66 -25.80 23.04
N LEU A 1011 10.71 -26.74 23.09
CA LEU A 1011 9.59 -26.77 22.16
C LEU A 1011 8.69 -25.54 22.32
N ALA A 1012 8.43 -25.10 23.56
CA ALA A 1012 7.66 -23.88 23.81
C ALA A 1012 8.37 -22.62 23.26
N ALA A 1013 9.67 -22.48 23.50
CA ALA A 1013 10.46 -21.35 23.02
C ALA A 1013 10.56 -21.28 21.48
N VAL A 1014 10.65 -22.42 20.80
CA VAL A 1014 10.64 -22.49 19.33
C VAL A 1014 9.22 -22.30 18.79
N THR A 1015 8.18 -22.75 19.50
CA THR A 1015 6.78 -22.49 19.11
C THR A 1015 6.48 -20.99 19.15
N GLU A 1016 6.92 -20.27 20.19
CA GLU A 1016 6.79 -18.81 20.23
C GLU A 1016 7.56 -18.11 19.11
N LEU A 1017 8.76 -18.58 18.76
CA LEU A 1017 9.51 -18.07 17.60
C LEU A 1017 8.71 -18.26 16.29
N VAL A 1018 8.10 -19.43 16.08
CA VAL A 1018 7.26 -19.70 14.92
C VAL A 1018 6.03 -18.77 14.93
N ARG A 1019 5.38 -18.56 16.08
CA ARG A 1019 4.23 -17.63 16.21
C ARG A 1019 4.61 -16.18 15.95
N GLU A 1020 5.77 -15.74 16.42
CA GLU A 1020 6.33 -14.41 16.12
C GLU A 1020 6.53 -14.23 14.61
N CYS A 1021 7.12 -15.22 13.94
CA CYS A 1021 7.32 -15.18 12.49
C CYS A 1021 5.98 -15.22 11.73
N VAL A 1022 5.01 -16.03 12.17
CA VAL A 1022 3.67 -16.10 11.56
C VAL A 1022 2.91 -14.78 11.74
N ALA A 1023 2.95 -14.21 12.93
CA ALA A 1023 2.29 -12.93 13.21
C ALA A 1023 2.89 -11.80 12.37
N ALA A 1024 4.21 -11.80 12.19
CA ALA A 1024 4.88 -10.83 11.33
C ALA A 1024 4.49 -10.98 9.84
N VAL A 1025 4.37 -12.22 9.34
CA VAL A 1025 4.03 -12.49 7.93
C VAL A 1025 2.56 -12.19 7.61
N LEU A 1026 1.64 -12.53 8.51
CA LEU A 1026 0.20 -12.35 8.32
C LEU A 1026 -0.35 -11.08 8.99
N ALA A 1027 0.53 -10.21 9.49
CA ALA A 1027 0.18 -8.95 10.17
C ALA A 1027 -0.79 -9.10 11.37
N TYR A 1028 -0.67 -10.18 12.17
CA TYR A 1028 -1.41 -10.29 13.42
C TYR A 1028 -0.94 -9.24 14.43
N PRO A 1029 -1.85 -8.61 15.21
CA PRO A 1029 -1.49 -7.61 16.21
C PRO A 1029 -0.53 -8.14 17.28
N THR A 1030 -0.68 -9.41 17.66
CA THR A 1030 0.21 -10.09 18.60
C THR A 1030 0.50 -11.54 18.18
N PRO A 1031 1.69 -12.09 18.52
CA PRO A 1031 1.98 -13.53 18.36
C PRO A 1031 0.99 -14.43 19.12
N ALA A 1032 0.38 -13.91 20.19
CA ALA A 1032 -0.60 -14.61 21.01
C ALA A 1032 -1.89 -14.94 20.26
N ASP A 1033 -2.21 -14.20 19.19
CA ASP A 1033 -3.41 -14.40 18.37
C ASP A 1033 -3.26 -15.57 17.37
N VAL A 1034 -2.02 -16.05 17.16
CA VAL A 1034 -1.74 -17.18 16.27
C VAL A 1034 -2.05 -18.51 16.97
N ARG A 1035 -3.02 -19.26 16.43
CA ARG A 1035 -3.41 -20.59 16.94
C ARG A 1035 -2.35 -21.64 16.55
N THR A 1036 -1.80 -22.36 17.54
CA THR A 1036 -0.65 -23.27 17.34
C THR A 1036 -0.98 -24.61 16.68
N GLU A 1037 -2.24 -25.04 16.77
CA GLU A 1037 -2.73 -26.33 16.22
C GLU A 1037 -3.56 -26.15 14.94
N ALA A 1038 -3.82 -24.91 14.51
CA ALA A 1038 -4.53 -24.65 13.27
C ALA A 1038 -3.61 -24.91 12.07
N ASN A 1039 -4.17 -25.41 10.97
CA ASN A 1039 -3.39 -25.55 9.74
C ASN A 1039 -3.00 -24.17 9.23
N PHE A 1040 -1.81 -24.05 8.65
CA PHE A 1040 -1.35 -22.80 8.04
C PHE A 1040 -2.35 -22.27 6.98
N LYS A 1041 -2.99 -23.15 6.21
CA LYS A 1041 -4.06 -22.78 5.26
C LYS A 1041 -5.25 -22.10 5.93
N ASP A 1042 -5.67 -22.58 7.10
CA ASP A 1042 -6.78 -22.02 7.88
C ASP A 1042 -6.39 -20.71 8.60
N LEU A 1043 -5.09 -20.44 8.70
CA LEU A 1043 -4.53 -19.17 9.19
C LEU A 1043 -4.38 -18.13 8.08
N GLY A 1044 -4.64 -18.49 6.81
CA GLY A 1044 -4.51 -17.59 5.67
C GLY A 1044 -3.17 -17.69 4.93
N PHE A 1045 -2.41 -18.76 5.11
CA PHE A 1045 -1.21 -18.99 4.29
C PHE A 1045 -1.55 -19.43 2.86
N ASP A 1046 -0.84 -18.83 1.92
CA ASP A 1046 -0.77 -19.16 0.51
C ASP A 1046 0.68 -19.50 0.13
N SER A 1047 0.94 -19.68 -1.17
CA SER A 1047 2.28 -20.03 -1.66
C SER A 1047 3.33 -18.95 -1.41
N LEU A 1048 2.96 -17.66 -1.35
CA LEU A 1048 3.89 -16.54 -1.16
C LEU A 1048 4.21 -16.32 0.32
N THR A 1049 3.20 -16.36 1.18
CA THR A 1049 3.36 -16.21 2.63
C THR A 1049 4.10 -17.42 3.23
N ALA A 1050 3.95 -18.63 2.66
CA ALA A 1050 4.74 -19.80 3.06
C ALA A 1050 6.25 -19.61 2.81
N VAL A 1051 6.61 -19.03 1.66
CA VAL A 1051 8.01 -18.69 1.31
C VAL A 1051 8.59 -17.65 2.27
N GLN A 1052 7.79 -16.65 2.67
CA GLN A 1052 8.22 -15.61 3.60
C GLN A 1052 8.39 -16.12 5.03
N LEU A 1053 7.47 -16.95 5.53
CA LEU A 1053 7.64 -17.59 6.83
C LEU A 1053 8.91 -18.43 6.87
N ARG A 1054 9.17 -19.19 5.81
CA ARG A 1054 10.43 -19.94 5.67
C ARG A 1054 11.64 -19.00 5.70
N ASN A 1055 11.64 -17.90 4.96
CA ASN A 1055 12.72 -16.89 4.98
C ASN A 1055 12.97 -16.33 6.38
N SER A 1056 11.91 -15.91 7.07
CA SER A 1056 12.00 -15.38 8.44
C SER A 1056 12.56 -16.41 9.41
N LEU A 1057 12.12 -17.68 9.29
CA LEU A 1057 12.63 -18.77 10.12
C LEU A 1057 14.08 -19.11 9.81
N THR A 1058 14.49 -19.11 8.54
CA THR A 1058 15.90 -19.30 8.15
C THR A 1058 16.78 -18.19 8.72
N ALA A 1059 16.35 -16.94 8.64
CA ALA A 1059 17.08 -15.81 9.21
C ALA A 1059 17.20 -15.92 10.73
N ALA A 1060 16.12 -16.28 11.44
CA ALA A 1060 16.12 -16.38 12.89
C ALA A 1060 16.85 -17.63 13.43
N SER A 1061 16.89 -18.72 12.66
CA SER A 1061 17.45 -20.01 13.10
C SER A 1061 18.82 -20.34 12.53
N GLY A 1062 19.27 -19.64 11.48
CA GLY A 1062 20.49 -19.99 10.73
C GLY A 1062 20.37 -21.29 9.93
N LEU A 1063 19.21 -21.96 9.93
CA LEU A 1063 18.99 -23.21 9.19
C LEU A 1063 18.57 -22.95 7.74
N ARG A 1064 19.13 -23.71 6.80
CA ARG A 1064 18.56 -23.83 5.45
C ARG A 1064 17.30 -24.70 5.52
N LEU A 1065 16.15 -24.13 5.16
CA LEU A 1065 14.85 -24.81 5.25
C LEU A 1065 14.26 -25.02 3.84
N PRO A 1066 13.62 -26.18 3.56
CA PRO A 1066 13.04 -26.46 2.25
C PRO A 1066 11.78 -25.62 1.97
N ALA A 1067 11.41 -25.47 0.69
CA ALA A 1067 10.22 -24.71 0.29
C ALA A 1067 8.90 -25.42 0.66
N THR A 1068 8.93 -26.74 0.88
CA THR A 1068 7.77 -27.56 1.27
C THR A 1068 7.49 -27.54 2.78
N LEU A 1069 8.29 -26.82 3.57
CA LEU A 1069 8.28 -26.86 5.04
C LEU A 1069 6.90 -26.71 5.68
N VAL A 1070 6.09 -25.77 5.17
CA VAL A 1070 4.72 -25.50 5.66
C VAL A 1070 3.73 -26.60 5.30
N PHE A 1071 4.01 -27.37 4.24
CA PHE A 1071 3.19 -28.51 3.80
C PHE A 1071 3.59 -29.80 4.53
N ASP A 1072 4.89 -30.01 4.72
CA ASP A 1072 5.44 -31.16 5.47
C ASP A 1072 5.10 -31.06 6.97
N HIS A 1073 4.95 -29.82 7.47
CA HIS A 1073 4.60 -29.52 8.85
C HIS A 1073 3.43 -28.51 8.90
N PRO A 1074 2.18 -28.99 8.81
CA PRO A 1074 1.02 -28.16 8.49
C PRO A 1074 0.56 -27.21 9.61
N THR A 1075 1.10 -27.32 10.82
CA THR A 1075 0.75 -26.46 11.96
C THR A 1075 1.97 -25.78 12.58
N PRO A 1076 1.83 -24.59 13.20
CA PRO A 1076 2.94 -23.93 13.90
C PRO A 1076 3.65 -24.81 14.93
N ARG A 1077 2.91 -25.67 15.64
CA ARG A 1077 3.49 -26.62 16.59
C ARG A 1077 4.27 -27.75 15.92
N ALA A 1078 3.73 -28.34 14.85
CA ALA A 1078 4.42 -29.39 14.11
C ALA A 1078 5.75 -28.86 13.52
N LEU A 1079 5.71 -27.63 13.01
CA LEU A 1079 6.89 -26.94 12.48
C LEU A 1079 7.93 -26.67 13.58
N ALA A 1080 7.49 -26.20 14.75
CA ALA A 1080 8.38 -25.97 15.89
C ALA A 1080 9.08 -27.26 16.36
N ALA A 1081 8.37 -28.39 16.38
CA ALA A 1081 8.95 -29.69 16.72
C ALA A 1081 10.03 -30.13 15.73
N HIS A 1082 9.81 -29.90 14.43
CA HIS A 1082 10.82 -30.17 13.40
C HIS A 1082 12.08 -29.30 13.60
N LEU A 1083 11.91 -27.99 13.82
CA LEU A 1083 13.02 -27.06 14.06
C LEU A 1083 13.82 -27.41 15.33
N CYS A 1084 13.16 -27.82 16.42
CA CYS A 1084 13.84 -28.31 17.62
C CYS A 1084 14.77 -29.50 17.35
N THR A 1085 14.36 -30.39 16.42
CA THR A 1085 15.16 -31.57 16.05
C THR A 1085 16.40 -31.16 15.27
N ARG A 1086 16.30 -30.13 14.41
CA ARG A 1086 17.39 -29.61 13.57
C ARG A 1086 18.39 -28.76 14.37
N LEU A 1087 17.92 -27.97 15.34
CA LEU A 1087 18.75 -27.12 16.21
C LEU A 1087 19.45 -27.90 17.35
N GLY A 1088 19.03 -29.14 17.62
CA GLY A 1088 19.40 -29.91 18.81
C GLY A 1088 20.78 -30.59 18.82
N GLY A 1089 21.57 -30.49 17.75
CA GLY A 1089 22.98 -30.92 17.71
C GLY A 1089 23.36 -32.18 18.49
N GLY A 1090 22.84 -33.36 18.10
CA GLY A 1090 23.24 -34.66 18.66
C GLY A 1090 23.25 -35.75 17.60
N PRO A 1091 24.15 -36.76 17.68
CA PRO A 1091 24.35 -37.74 16.62
C PRO A 1091 23.06 -38.52 16.35
N THR A 1092 22.84 -38.85 15.08
CA THR A 1092 21.78 -39.71 14.56
C THR A 1092 21.65 -40.98 15.39
N ALA A 1093 20.77 -40.95 16.40
CA ALA A 1093 20.32 -42.14 17.08
C ALA A 1093 19.20 -42.73 16.20
N ALA A 1094 19.48 -43.91 15.65
CA ALA A 1094 18.47 -44.70 14.95
C ALA A 1094 17.19 -44.79 15.81
N PRO A 1095 16.00 -44.65 15.20
CA PRO A 1095 14.74 -44.66 15.93
C PRO A 1095 14.56 -46.01 16.65
N THR A 1096 14.44 -45.95 17.98
CA THR A 1096 14.06 -47.11 18.79
C THR A 1096 12.61 -47.47 18.49
N ALA A 1097 12.40 -48.65 17.91
CA ALA A 1097 11.11 -49.17 17.50
C ALA A 1097 10.13 -49.33 18.68
N VAL A 1098 8.92 -48.80 18.49
CA VAL A 1098 7.69 -49.31 19.12
C VAL A 1098 7.24 -50.53 18.28
N PRO A 1099 6.74 -51.64 18.87
CA PRO A 1099 6.48 -52.88 18.13
C PRO A 1099 5.47 -52.70 17.00
N GLY A 1100 5.89 -53.09 15.79
CA GLY A 1100 5.19 -52.82 14.54
C GLY A 1100 3.98 -53.70 14.21
N VAL A 1101 3.12 -53.14 13.37
CA VAL A 1101 2.40 -53.85 12.30
C VAL A 1101 3.30 -53.76 11.06
N PRO A 1102 3.51 -54.85 10.28
CA PRO A 1102 4.72 -55.02 9.49
C PRO A 1102 4.76 -54.13 8.25
N ALA A 1103 5.85 -53.38 8.08
CA ALA A 1103 6.29 -52.84 6.80
C ALA A 1103 7.38 -53.77 6.23
N THR A 1104 7.15 -54.27 5.02
CA THR A 1104 8.10 -55.07 4.24
C THR A 1104 9.20 -54.20 3.63
N VAL A 1105 10.44 -54.69 3.69
CA VAL A 1105 11.62 -54.15 2.98
C VAL A 1105 11.78 -54.88 1.64
N GLY A 1106 12.13 -54.14 0.58
CA GLY A 1106 12.71 -54.61 -0.69
C GLY A 1106 12.84 -53.42 -1.65
N THR A 1107 14.05 -52.98 -2.00
CA THR A 1107 14.79 -53.29 -3.27
C THR A 1107 14.18 -52.61 -4.48
N ASP A 1108 15.02 -52.22 -5.46
CA ASP A 1108 14.58 -51.72 -6.78
C ASP A 1108 13.35 -52.50 -7.28
N ASP A 1109 12.20 -51.85 -7.29
CA ASP A 1109 11.00 -52.30 -7.98
C ASP A 1109 10.05 -51.10 -8.17
N PRO A 1110 9.25 -51.10 -9.25
CA PRO A 1110 8.47 -49.97 -9.71
C PRO A 1110 7.45 -49.58 -8.64
N ILE A 1111 6.97 -48.34 -8.69
CA ILE A 1111 5.81 -47.88 -7.92
C ILE A 1111 4.80 -49.02 -7.83
N ALA A 1112 4.69 -49.65 -6.65
CA ALA A 1112 3.77 -50.74 -6.44
C ALA A 1112 2.40 -50.11 -6.31
N ILE A 1113 1.69 -50.07 -7.44
CA ILE A 1113 0.28 -49.71 -7.46
C ILE A 1113 -0.48 -50.83 -6.72
N VAL A 1114 -0.65 -50.66 -5.41
CA VAL A 1114 -1.32 -51.65 -4.55
C VAL A 1114 -2.83 -51.69 -4.77
N ALA A 1115 -3.39 -50.59 -5.29
CA ALA A 1115 -4.74 -50.51 -5.84
C ALA A 1115 -4.85 -49.23 -6.68
N MET A 1116 -5.70 -49.24 -7.69
CA MET A 1116 -6.18 -48.04 -8.37
C MET A 1116 -7.69 -48.11 -8.43
N ALA A 1117 -8.34 -47.02 -8.06
CA ALA A 1117 -9.76 -46.82 -8.25
C ALA A 1117 -9.96 -45.49 -8.96
N CYS A 1118 -10.90 -45.44 -9.90
CA CYS A 1118 -11.29 -44.20 -10.52
C CYS A 1118 -12.76 -44.24 -10.90
N LYS A 1119 -13.42 -43.08 -10.85
CA LYS A 1119 -14.77 -42.90 -11.36
C LYS A 1119 -14.76 -41.77 -12.37
N TYR A 1120 -15.10 -42.06 -13.62
CA TYR A 1120 -15.19 -41.08 -14.71
C TYR A 1120 -16.53 -41.17 -15.45
N PRO A 1121 -16.95 -40.12 -16.17
CA PRO A 1121 -18.14 -40.17 -17.02
C PRO A 1121 -18.11 -41.33 -18.03
N GLY A 1122 -19.29 -41.78 -18.48
CA GLY A 1122 -19.42 -42.96 -19.34
C GLY A 1122 -19.43 -44.30 -18.61
N GLY A 1123 -19.66 -44.30 -17.28
CA GLY A 1123 -19.77 -45.52 -16.48
C GLY A 1123 -18.43 -46.15 -16.09
N VAL A 1124 -17.34 -45.37 -16.16
CA VAL A 1124 -16.00 -45.83 -15.79
C VAL A 1124 -15.92 -45.93 -14.28
N THR A 1125 -15.69 -47.13 -13.76
CA THR A 1125 -15.53 -47.39 -12.32
C THR A 1125 -14.20 -48.05 -11.95
N SER A 1126 -13.35 -48.32 -12.95
CA SER A 1126 -12.00 -48.82 -12.78
C SER A 1126 -11.04 -48.27 -13.84
N PRO A 1127 -9.72 -48.31 -13.60
CA PRO A 1127 -8.71 -47.92 -14.58
C PRO A 1127 -8.79 -48.71 -15.91
N GLU A 1128 -9.20 -49.98 -15.86
CA GLU A 1128 -9.39 -50.81 -17.05
C GLU A 1128 -10.57 -50.31 -17.90
N ASP A 1129 -11.64 -49.84 -17.27
CA ASP A 1129 -12.76 -49.23 -17.97
C ASP A 1129 -12.38 -47.88 -18.57
N LEU A 1130 -11.53 -47.10 -17.88
CA LEU A 1130 -10.97 -45.86 -18.42
C LEU A 1130 -10.13 -46.15 -19.68
N TRP A 1131 -9.28 -47.18 -19.63
CA TRP A 1131 -8.45 -47.55 -20.77
C TRP A 1131 -9.28 -48.04 -21.96
N LYS A 1132 -10.32 -48.85 -21.72
CA LYS A 1132 -11.25 -49.23 -22.79
C LYS A 1132 -11.96 -48.02 -23.39
N LEU A 1133 -12.36 -47.05 -22.57
CA LEU A 1133 -13.05 -45.84 -23.03
C LEU A 1133 -12.15 -44.98 -23.91
N VAL A 1134 -10.90 -44.77 -23.50
CA VAL A 1134 -9.88 -44.03 -24.26
C VAL A 1134 -9.51 -44.77 -25.54
N GLU A 1135 -9.32 -46.10 -25.48
CA GLU A 1135 -8.97 -46.93 -26.64
C GLU A 1135 -10.10 -46.98 -27.69
N SER A 1136 -11.36 -47.03 -27.24
CA SER A 1136 -12.53 -47.06 -28.12
C SER A 1136 -12.96 -45.69 -28.62
N GLY A 1137 -12.37 -44.60 -28.11
CA GLY A 1137 -12.69 -43.22 -28.50
C GLY A 1137 -14.15 -42.86 -28.26
N VAL A 1138 -14.76 -43.42 -27.21
CA VAL A 1138 -16.19 -43.24 -26.92
C VAL A 1138 -16.43 -41.86 -26.34
N ASP A 1139 -17.36 -41.12 -26.96
CA ASP A 1139 -17.87 -39.86 -26.42
C ASP A 1139 -18.73 -40.15 -25.18
N THR A 1140 -18.41 -39.45 -24.09
CA THR A 1140 -19.09 -39.60 -22.78
C THR A 1140 -20.00 -38.42 -22.47
N VAL A 1141 -20.15 -37.48 -23.41
CA VAL A 1141 -21.13 -36.41 -23.35
C VAL A 1141 -22.50 -37.01 -23.63
N GLY A 1142 -23.41 -36.84 -22.67
CA GLY A 1142 -24.78 -37.34 -22.77
C GLY A 1142 -25.77 -36.37 -22.12
N GLU A 1143 -27.04 -36.74 -22.11
CA GLU A 1143 -28.08 -35.94 -21.47
C GLU A 1143 -27.83 -35.82 -19.95
N PHE A 1144 -28.34 -34.73 -19.37
CA PHE A 1144 -28.18 -34.47 -17.95
C PHE A 1144 -28.85 -35.56 -17.09
N PRO A 1145 -28.31 -35.93 -15.92
CA PRO A 1145 -28.89 -36.97 -15.08
C PRO A 1145 -30.22 -36.54 -14.48
N THR A 1146 -31.27 -37.32 -14.68
CA THR A 1146 -32.63 -37.07 -14.14
C THR A 1146 -32.76 -37.34 -12.64
N GLY A 1147 -31.84 -38.12 -12.06
CA GLY A 1147 -31.85 -38.54 -10.66
C GLY A 1147 -31.28 -37.53 -9.66
N ARG A 1148 -30.84 -36.35 -10.09
CA ARG A 1148 -30.21 -35.33 -9.21
C ARG A 1148 -31.16 -34.24 -8.70
N GLY A 1149 -32.45 -34.36 -9.00
CA GLY A 1149 -33.46 -33.38 -8.60
C GLY A 1149 -33.38 -32.05 -9.37
N TRP A 1150 -32.71 -32.04 -10.51
CA TRP A 1150 -32.66 -30.89 -11.42
C TRP A 1150 -33.94 -30.79 -12.24
N ASP A 1151 -34.49 -29.58 -12.35
CA ASP A 1151 -35.60 -29.26 -13.25
C ASP A 1151 -35.06 -29.00 -14.65
N LEU A 1152 -34.74 -30.07 -15.37
CA LEU A 1152 -34.04 -30.01 -16.67
C LEU A 1152 -34.83 -29.22 -17.73
N ASP A 1153 -36.17 -29.25 -17.67
CA ASP A 1153 -37.05 -28.51 -18.59
C ASP A 1153 -36.95 -26.99 -18.41
N ARG A 1154 -36.64 -26.52 -17.20
CA ARG A 1154 -36.38 -25.08 -16.91
C ARG A 1154 -34.91 -24.73 -16.99
N LEU A 1155 -34.02 -25.71 -16.98
CA LEU A 1155 -32.57 -25.50 -16.99
C LEU A 1155 -32.07 -25.17 -18.40
N PHE A 1156 -32.70 -25.66 -19.47
CA PHE A 1156 -32.26 -25.38 -20.84
C PHE A 1156 -32.91 -24.13 -21.44
N HIS A 1157 -32.11 -23.21 -21.99
CA HIS A 1157 -32.60 -22.10 -22.80
C HIS A 1157 -31.67 -21.87 -24.01
N PRO A 1158 -32.19 -21.75 -25.25
CA PRO A 1158 -31.37 -21.65 -26.46
C PRO A 1158 -30.60 -20.33 -26.60
N ASP A 1159 -30.92 -19.32 -25.78
CA ASP A 1159 -30.21 -18.05 -25.70
C ASP A 1159 -29.15 -18.11 -24.58
N PRO A 1160 -27.84 -18.01 -24.91
CA PRO A 1160 -26.76 -18.06 -23.93
C PRO A 1160 -26.76 -16.88 -22.95
N ASP A 1161 -27.45 -15.78 -23.28
CA ASP A 1161 -27.54 -14.59 -22.42
C ASP A 1161 -28.75 -14.63 -21.47
N HIS A 1162 -29.56 -15.70 -21.50
CA HIS A 1162 -30.72 -15.85 -20.63
C HIS A 1162 -30.29 -16.26 -19.20
N PRO A 1163 -30.48 -15.40 -18.18
CA PRO A 1163 -29.93 -15.62 -16.85
C PRO A 1163 -30.61 -16.77 -16.11
N GLY A 1164 -29.82 -17.60 -15.42
CA GLY A 1164 -30.31 -18.73 -14.61
C GLY A 1164 -30.58 -20.02 -15.39
N THR A 1165 -30.25 -20.05 -16.68
CA THR A 1165 -30.41 -21.21 -17.58
C THR A 1165 -29.09 -21.57 -18.27
N SER A 1166 -28.99 -22.79 -18.79
CA SER A 1166 -27.89 -23.33 -19.57
C SER A 1166 -28.29 -23.41 -21.04
N TYR A 1167 -27.41 -23.00 -21.94
CA TYR A 1167 -27.58 -23.22 -23.39
C TYR A 1167 -27.08 -24.60 -23.84
N ALA A 1168 -26.50 -25.39 -22.92
CA ALA A 1168 -26.09 -26.77 -23.14
C ALA A 1168 -27.08 -27.72 -22.46
N ASP A 1169 -27.59 -28.70 -23.19
CA ASP A 1169 -28.47 -29.78 -22.74
C ASP A 1169 -27.73 -31.13 -22.56
N GLN A 1170 -26.44 -31.17 -22.86
CA GLN A 1170 -25.58 -32.35 -22.74
C GLN A 1170 -24.26 -32.04 -22.00
N GLY A 1171 -23.76 -33.02 -21.26
CA GLY A 1171 -22.52 -32.94 -20.50
C GLY A 1171 -22.02 -34.33 -20.06
N ALA A 1172 -20.83 -34.38 -19.48
CA ALA A 1172 -20.22 -35.63 -19.00
C ALA A 1172 -20.40 -35.73 -17.48
N PHE A 1173 -21.13 -36.74 -17.00
CA PHE A 1173 -21.54 -36.84 -15.59
C PHE A 1173 -21.17 -38.19 -14.95
N LEU A 1174 -20.95 -38.17 -13.64
CA LEU A 1174 -20.89 -39.37 -12.79
C LEU A 1174 -22.32 -39.74 -12.35
N HIS A 1175 -22.95 -40.72 -12.97
CA HIS A 1175 -24.37 -41.01 -12.71
C HIS A 1175 -24.66 -41.44 -11.27
N ASP A 1176 -23.73 -42.17 -10.63
CA ASP A 1176 -23.93 -42.76 -9.29
C ASP A 1176 -23.34 -41.89 -8.16
N ALA A 1177 -23.05 -40.61 -8.39
CA ALA A 1177 -22.44 -39.75 -7.35
C ALA A 1177 -23.38 -39.47 -6.15
N ALA A 1178 -24.68 -39.78 -6.29
CA ALA A 1178 -25.65 -39.69 -5.20
C ALA A 1178 -25.60 -40.91 -4.26
N ASP A 1179 -25.00 -42.02 -4.70
CA ASP A 1179 -24.98 -43.28 -3.97
C ASP A 1179 -23.78 -43.33 -3.03
N PHE A 1180 -24.01 -42.96 -1.77
CA PHE A 1180 -23.00 -42.97 -0.69
C PHE A 1180 -23.51 -43.78 0.51
N ASP A 1181 -22.81 -44.84 0.88
CA ASP A 1181 -23.14 -45.66 2.05
C ASP A 1181 -22.55 -45.04 3.32
N ALA A 1182 -23.28 -44.08 3.88
CA ALA A 1182 -22.89 -43.38 5.10
C ALA A 1182 -22.66 -44.33 6.29
N ALA A 1183 -23.41 -45.44 6.37
CA ALA A 1183 -23.34 -46.37 7.49
C ALA A 1183 -22.02 -47.16 7.50
N PHE A 1184 -21.49 -47.51 6.32
CA PHE A 1184 -20.19 -48.18 6.20
C PHE A 1184 -19.05 -47.36 6.80
N PHE A 1185 -19.10 -46.04 6.64
CA PHE A 1185 -18.09 -45.11 7.18
C PHE A 1185 -18.40 -44.59 8.59
N GLY A 1186 -19.48 -45.07 9.22
CA GLY A 1186 -19.90 -44.60 10.55
C GLY A 1186 -20.40 -43.15 10.56
N ILE A 1187 -20.80 -42.61 9.40
CA ILE A 1187 -21.26 -41.25 9.21
C ILE A 1187 -22.78 -41.23 9.34
N SER A 1188 -23.32 -40.25 10.08
CA SER A 1188 -24.77 -40.14 10.25
C SER A 1188 -25.45 -39.72 8.93
N PRO A 1189 -26.69 -40.16 8.63
CA PRO A 1189 -27.38 -39.77 7.40
C PRO A 1189 -27.51 -38.25 7.21
N ARG A 1190 -27.62 -37.50 8.31
CA ARG A 1190 -27.68 -36.03 8.30
C ARG A 1190 -26.35 -35.37 7.95
N GLU A 1191 -25.25 -35.97 8.41
CA GLU A 1191 -23.90 -35.53 8.07
C GLU A 1191 -23.58 -35.86 6.61
N ALA A 1192 -23.93 -37.08 6.15
CA ALA A 1192 -23.77 -37.49 4.75
C ALA A 1192 -24.55 -36.60 3.76
N LEU A 1193 -25.73 -36.10 4.13
CA LEU A 1193 -26.51 -35.15 3.32
C LEU A 1193 -25.85 -33.77 3.21
N ALA A 1194 -25.13 -33.33 4.24
CA ALA A 1194 -24.43 -32.05 4.28
C ALA A 1194 -22.98 -32.12 3.74
N MET A 1195 -22.45 -33.33 3.56
CA MET A 1195 -21.10 -33.55 3.06
C MET A 1195 -20.96 -33.16 1.58
N ASP A 1196 -19.82 -32.58 1.25
CA ASP A 1196 -19.44 -32.31 -0.13
C ASP A 1196 -19.47 -33.63 -0.96
N PRO A 1197 -20.10 -33.65 -2.14
CA PRO A 1197 -20.12 -34.82 -3.02
C PRO A 1197 -18.72 -35.36 -3.38
N GLN A 1198 -17.69 -34.51 -3.48
CA GLN A 1198 -16.31 -34.93 -3.72
C GLN A 1198 -15.72 -35.66 -2.51
N GLN A 1199 -16.09 -35.24 -1.29
CA GLN A 1199 -15.68 -35.92 -0.07
C GLN A 1199 -16.37 -37.29 0.07
N ARG A 1200 -17.63 -37.39 -0.36
CA ARG A 1200 -18.38 -38.67 -0.44
C ARG A 1200 -17.85 -39.62 -1.52
N LEU A 1201 -17.23 -39.10 -2.58
CA LEU A 1201 -16.61 -39.91 -3.63
C LEU A 1201 -15.20 -40.40 -3.25
N LEU A 1202 -14.51 -39.66 -2.37
CA LEU A 1202 -13.19 -40.01 -1.85
C LEU A 1202 -13.26 -41.11 -0.79
N LEU A 1203 -14.29 -41.06 0.05
CA LEU A 1203 -14.60 -42.06 1.07
C LEU A 1203 -15.24 -43.27 0.39
#